data_AF-A0A640TC13-F1
#
_entry.id   AF-A0A640TC13-F1
#
_cell.length_a   1.000
_cell.length_b   1.000
_cell.length_c   1.000
_cell.angle_alpha   90.00
_cell.angle_beta   90.00
_cell.angle_gamma   90.00
#
_symmetry.space_group_name_H-M   'P 1'
#
loop_
_entity.id
_entity.type
_entity.pdbx_description
1 polymer ?
#
loop_
_entity_poly.entity_id
_entity_poly.type
_entity_poly.pdbx_seq_one_letter_code
_entity_poly.pdbx_strand_id
1 'polypeptide(L)'
;MAIPGNLLSATTEAVDPNASGWTAKLNCTLSLGSGGRNGDGCLTVRSVAAGEMQARTVSSYAVVPGTVYATFADTSGTVAERIGIRWLTTTGAEISVTWSLTTAAASAAWHRVGVAGVAPVGAVRAQVLLSSTPAAGSVPHFWENIYLGYARHTLGNLLTANSETSEVDTSGWGVETNATIGRTVPAITWAVDAYPVGGHMLTVTAVANGNVAILGTERPVVTPGAEYLAYTYLSPPTAAITSWIEIRFYDAGGTQLAATRGPLAAPSTGYFRQRVSAVAPVGAASCAVAAGMDSATTGQVMRLDNTVVTVAPKARAGSITTYEASSLEQGVGGWSITSGAATVARSTPWGAYAVDGNYSLTISSATATTSTLRSARFPLTPGAGLNWRAEWASQVTAGGWTATRGVRWYDAANNSISLDATTSATVPTSGWWMLTTDVVAPANATQAAIEWTLTATSTSSALRMDVASLWPALPLAAVTANPDTASVTLTLRELTVGYLLTVYRIGQDGARTLVRGPSGLLDKAVIGGDLLVIEDYEAPLGVPVTYAVEIYTAAGVLSNTRSAGPVIIDAGDPNEAWLKDPGQPQRNLKVLVERAPDWSRPIQQSSYQVKGRRNAVVLSGRRGGLEGDLSVWTRDDDERAALHWLLDTGDVLLWQAAPGMGVADMYVNVGSVDEGRVSGYAPELWRTWKLPLTQADMPTSTGVGGSAGRTWQDVLSSFTTGTDVLAAYETGEDLLLDQRRG
;
A
#
# COMPACT_ATOMS: atom_id res chain seq x y z
N MET A 1 8.03 8.79 -15.52
CA MET A 1 7.31 7.57 -15.12
C MET A 1 5.85 7.80 -15.49
N ALA A 2 5.18 6.83 -16.12
CA ALA A 2 3.78 7.04 -16.51
C ALA A 2 2.90 7.24 -15.28
N ILE A 3 1.97 8.20 -15.33
CA ILE A 3 1.03 8.44 -14.23
C ILE A 3 0.02 7.28 -14.19
N PRO A 4 -0.13 6.57 -13.06
CA PRO A 4 -1.09 5.46 -12.97
C PRO A 4 -2.53 5.89 -13.24
N GLY A 5 -3.24 5.15 -14.09
CA GLY A 5 -4.64 5.43 -14.47
C GLY A 5 -4.82 6.65 -15.38
N ASN A 6 -3.75 7.11 -16.05
CA ASN A 6 -3.81 8.19 -17.03
C ASN A 6 -4.33 7.69 -18.37
N LEU A 7 -5.31 8.37 -18.94
CA LEU A 7 -5.83 8.08 -20.28
C LEU A 7 -4.90 8.60 -21.39
N LEU A 8 -4.00 9.52 -21.06
CA LEU A 8 -3.02 10.06 -21.99
C LEU A 8 -1.89 9.06 -22.26
N SER A 9 -1.33 9.08 -23.48
CA SER A 9 -0.11 8.34 -23.75
C SER A 9 1.08 8.98 -23.02
N ALA A 10 2.12 8.19 -22.73
CA ALA A 10 3.34 8.68 -22.08
C ALA A 10 3.94 9.91 -22.80
N THR A 11 3.94 9.91 -24.14
CA THR A 11 4.41 11.08 -24.93
C THR A 11 3.52 12.31 -24.78
N THR A 12 2.22 12.16 -24.56
CA THR A 12 1.30 13.30 -24.38
C THR A 12 1.38 13.85 -22.95
N GLU A 13 1.48 12.96 -21.97
CA GLU A 13 1.62 13.27 -20.54
C GLU A 13 2.96 13.94 -20.21
N ALA A 14 4.07 13.29 -20.56
CA ALA A 14 5.41 13.76 -20.23
C ALA A 14 5.93 14.79 -21.24
N VAL A 15 5.32 14.87 -22.43
CA VAL A 15 5.79 15.69 -23.55
C VAL A 15 7.22 15.31 -23.96
N ASP A 16 7.49 14.00 -24.00
CA ASP A 16 8.79 13.40 -24.31
C ASP A 16 8.57 12.19 -25.26
N PRO A 17 9.24 12.10 -26.42
CA PRO A 17 10.33 12.96 -26.92
C PRO A 17 9.89 14.15 -27.76
N ASN A 18 8.60 14.45 -27.84
CA ASN A 18 8.08 15.55 -28.67
C ASN A 18 6.68 16.02 -28.26
N ALA A 19 6.23 17.12 -28.86
CA ALA A 19 4.92 17.74 -28.61
C ALA A 19 3.78 17.19 -29.51
N SER A 20 3.93 16.03 -30.15
CA SER A 20 2.95 15.51 -31.14
C SER A 20 1.57 15.18 -30.55
N GLY A 21 1.47 14.98 -29.24
CA GLY A 21 0.20 14.80 -28.53
C GLY A 21 -0.66 16.06 -28.44
N TRP A 22 -0.14 17.22 -28.85
CA TRP A 22 -0.75 18.53 -28.61
C TRP A 22 -0.99 19.33 -29.90
N THR A 23 -2.04 20.15 -29.91
CA THR A 23 -2.37 21.05 -31.02
C THR A 23 -2.90 22.39 -30.51
N ALA A 24 -2.60 23.47 -31.24
CA ALA A 24 -3.11 24.80 -30.92
C ALA A 24 -4.63 24.83 -31.13
N LYS A 25 -5.36 25.34 -30.14
CA LYS A 25 -6.81 25.62 -30.25
C LYS A 25 -7.05 27.10 -30.54
N LEU A 26 -6.31 27.99 -29.87
CA LEU A 26 -6.50 29.44 -29.97
C LEU A 26 -5.21 30.21 -29.68
N ASN A 27 -4.88 31.22 -30.51
CA ASN A 27 -3.87 32.26 -30.24
C ASN A 27 -2.50 31.76 -29.71
N CYS A 28 -2.05 30.57 -30.11
CA CYS A 28 -0.74 30.06 -29.72
C CYS A 28 -0.01 29.28 -30.82
N THR A 29 1.31 29.21 -30.68
CA THR A 29 2.16 28.19 -31.30
C THR A 29 2.66 27.22 -30.23
N LEU A 30 2.91 25.97 -30.62
CA LEU A 30 3.36 24.91 -29.73
C LEU A 30 4.74 24.41 -30.16
N SER A 31 5.61 24.13 -29.19
CA SER A 31 6.90 23.49 -29.41
C SER A 31 7.30 22.62 -28.22
N LEU A 32 8.25 21.70 -28.44
CA LEU A 32 8.94 21.02 -27.35
C LEU A 32 9.89 22.01 -26.66
N GLY A 33 9.79 22.11 -25.34
CA GLY A 33 10.74 22.77 -24.45
C GLY A 33 11.56 21.74 -23.66
N SER A 34 12.44 22.23 -22.79
CA SER A 34 13.25 21.41 -21.88
C SER A 34 13.07 21.83 -20.43
N GLY A 35 13.59 21.02 -19.49
CA GLY A 35 13.56 21.32 -18.06
C GLY A 35 12.28 20.84 -17.37
N GLY A 36 11.67 19.79 -17.91
CA GLY A 36 10.60 19.06 -17.23
C GLY A 36 11.10 18.40 -15.93
N ARG A 37 10.14 18.06 -15.07
CA ARG A 37 10.25 17.31 -13.83
C ARG A 37 9.88 15.83 -14.02
N ASN A 38 9.07 15.50 -15.04
CA ASN A 38 8.73 14.12 -15.41
C ASN A 38 9.33 13.74 -16.77
N GLY A 39 10.66 13.79 -16.85
CA GLY A 39 11.41 13.70 -18.11
C GLY A 39 12.06 15.02 -18.46
N ASP A 40 12.87 15.05 -19.53
CA ASP A 40 13.60 16.26 -19.92
C ASP A 40 12.71 17.24 -20.69
N GLY A 41 11.64 16.74 -21.33
CA GLY A 41 10.72 17.51 -22.18
C GLY A 41 9.62 18.25 -21.41
N CYS A 42 9.14 19.36 -21.99
CA CYS A 42 7.90 20.01 -21.58
C CYS A 42 7.19 20.65 -22.80
N LEU A 43 5.87 20.86 -22.72
CA LEU A 43 5.15 21.58 -23.77
C LEU A 43 5.33 23.08 -23.58
N THR A 44 5.92 23.74 -24.58
CA THR A 44 5.93 25.20 -24.65
C THR A 44 4.70 25.67 -25.44
N VAL A 45 3.83 26.44 -24.78
CA VAL A 45 2.69 27.15 -25.38
C VAL A 45 3.06 28.63 -25.45
N ARG A 46 3.16 29.19 -26.65
CA ARG A 46 3.57 30.59 -26.84
C ARG A 46 2.45 31.41 -27.49
N SER A 47 2.09 32.55 -26.91
CA SER A 47 1.03 33.40 -27.47
C SER A 47 1.43 33.97 -28.84
N VAL A 48 0.46 34.16 -29.73
CA VAL A 48 0.69 34.85 -31.03
C VAL A 48 0.43 36.35 -30.90
N ALA A 49 -0.60 36.72 -30.15
CA ALA A 49 -0.98 38.10 -29.83
C ALA A 49 -1.47 38.21 -28.37
N ALA A 50 -1.76 39.43 -27.92
CA ALA A 50 -2.45 39.65 -26.65
C ALA A 50 -3.83 38.97 -26.64
N GLY A 51 -4.22 38.38 -25.51
CA GLY A 51 -5.49 37.67 -25.34
C GLY A 51 -5.33 36.22 -24.91
N GLU A 52 -6.44 35.52 -24.71
CA GLU A 52 -6.42 34.11 -24.26
C GLU A 52 -5.74 33.22 -25.29
N MET A 53 -4.80 32.39 -24.84
CA MET A 53 -4.17 31.35 -25.63
C MET A 53 -4.57 29.98 -25.12
N GLN A 54 -4.82 29.02 -26.02
CA GLN A 54 -5.29 27.69 -25.66
C GLN A 54 -4.61 26.58 -26.47
N ALA A 55 -4.10 25.57 -25.76
CA ALA A 55 -3.59 24.32 -26.33
C ALA A 55 -4.48 23.15 -25.89
N ARG A 56 -4.66 22.14 -26.75
CA ARG A 56 -5.42 20.93 -26.42
C ARG A 56 -4.71 19.67 -26.86
N THR A 57 -5.11 18.53 -26.30
CA THR A 57 -4.67 17.22 -26.82
C THR A 57 -5.20 17.02 -28.26
N VAL A 58 -4.41 16.38 -29.11
CA VAL A 58 -4.83 15.99 -30.48
C VAL A 58 -5.92 14.94 -30.41
N SER A 59 -5.66 13.89 -29.63
CA SER A 59 -6.62 12.81 -29.39
C SER A 59 -7.72 13.24 -28.44
N SER A 60 -8.85 12.53 -28.53
CA SER A 60 -9.95 12.59 -27.57
C SER A 60 -10.13 11.21 -26.93
N TYR A 61 -10.40 11.18 -25.63
CA TYR A 61 -10.39 9.96 -24.83
C TYR A 61 -11.81 9.59 -24.41
N ALA A 62 -12.14 8.30 -24.40
CA ALA A 62 -13.48 7.84 -24.04
C ALA A 62 -13.82 8.21 -22.60
N VAL A 63 -15.04 8.69 -22.37
CA VAL A 63 -15.58 8.98 -21.03
C VAL A 63 -17.02 8.50 -20.92
N VAL A 64 -17.47 8.30 -19.68
CA VAL A 64 -18.83 7.87 -19.36
C VAL A 64 -19.61 9.06 -18.77
N PRO A 65 -20.79 9.43 -19.33
CA PRO A 65 -21.65 10.45 -18.74
C PRO A 65 -22.01 10.15 -17.28
N GLY A 66 -22.00 11.17 -16.42
CA GLY A 66 -22.29 11.03 -14.99
C GLY A 66 -21.08 10.65 -14.14
N THR A 67 -19.95 10.26 -14.75
CA THR A 67 -18.73 9.91 -14.01
C THR A 67 -17.83 11.14 -13.82
N VAL A 68 -17.18 11.24 -12.66
CA VAL A 68 -16.22 12.32 -12.36
C VAL A 68 -14.85 11.99 -12.97
N TYR A 69 -14.35 12.91 -13.79
CA TYR A 69 -12.96 12.88 -14.28
C TYR A 69 -12.19 14.07 -13.72
N ALA A 70 -10.88 13.91 -13.61
CA ALA A 70 -9.96 14.96 -13.22
C ALA A 70 -8.90 15.16 -14.31
N THR A 71 -8.41 16.40 -14.39
CA THR A 71 -7.20 16.75 -15.12
C THR A 71 -6.32 17.63 -14.26
N PHE A 72 -5.02 17.40 -14.28
CA PHE A 72 -4.04 18.29 -13.69
C PHE A 72 -2.81 18.37 -14.58
N ALA A 73 -2.01 19.39 -14.37
CA ALA A 73 -0.70 19.53 -14.98
C ALA A 73 0.23 20.28 -14.05
N ASP A 74 1.52 20.05 -14.22
CA ASP A 74 2.55 20.89 -13.67
C ASP A 74 2.91 21.98 -14.69
N THR A 75 2.97 23.22 -14.25
CA THR A 75 3.08 24.40 -15.12
C THR A 75 4.04 25.46 -14.59
N SER A 76 4.55 26.29 -15.49
CA SER A 76 5.45 27.41 -15.20
C SER A 76 5.29 28.50 -16.26
N GLY A 77 5.21 29.75 -15.83
CA GLY A 77 5.05 30.89 -16.72
C GLY A 77 5.02 32.24 -16.03
N THR A 78 4.86 33.30 -16.84
CA THR A 78 4.85 34.70 -16.36
C THR A 78 3.44 35.31 -16.30
N VAL A 79 2.41 34.51 -16.58
CA VAL A 79 1.00 34.92 -16.63
C VAL A 79 0.17 33.82 -15.99
N ALA A 80 -0.79 34.17 -15.14
CA ALA A 80 -1.66 33.19 -14.52
C ALA A 80 -2.42 32.33 -15.54
N GLU A 81 -2.62 31.07 -15.18
CA GLU A 81 -3.09 30.02 -16.07
C GLU A 81 -4.25 29.22 -15.46
N ARG A 82 -4.86 28.38 -16.30
CA ARG A 82 -5.91 27.44 -15.92
C ARG A 82 -5.89 26.24 -16.85
N ILE A 83 -6.32 25.10 -16.33
CA ILE A 83 -6.56 23.86 -17.06
C ILE A 83 -8.06 23.52 -17.09
N GLY A 84 -8.50 22.77 -18.10
CA GLY A 84 -9.88 22.32 -18.19
C GLY A 84 -10.08 21.00 -18.90
N ILE A 85 -11.23 20.38 -18.64
CA ILE A 85 -11.72 19.17 -19.32
C ILE A 85 -12.75 19.61 -20.36
N ARG A 86 -12.41 19.44 -21.64
CA ARG A 86 -13.30 19.73 -22.76
C ARG A 86 -14.15 18.51 -23.07
N TRP A 87 -15.45 18.59 -22.83
CA TRP A 87 -16.41 17.51 -23.03
C TRP A 87 -16.95 17.48 -24.45
N LEU A 88 -16.95 16.31 -25.08
CA LEU A 88 -17.27 16.14 -26.48
C LEU A 88 -18.34 15.07 -26.73
N THR A 89 -19.14 15.29 -27.75
CA THR A 89 -20.03 14.27 -28.32
C THR A 89 -19.24 13.19 -29.06
N THR A 90 -19.92 12.14 -29.52
CA THR A 90 -19.34 11.07 -30.35
C THR A 90 -18.72 11.60 -31.64
N THR A 91 -19.28 12.67 -32.20
CA THR A 91 -18.80 13.34 -33.41
C THR A 91 -17.71 14.37 -33.15
N GLY A 92 -17.28 14.56 -31.89
CA GLY A 92 -16.23 15.50 -31.50
C GLY A 92 -16.68 16.95 -31.33
N ALA A 93 -18.00 17.22 -31.31
CA ALA A 93 -18.54 18.55 -31.04
C ALA A 93 -18.39 18.90 -29.55
N GLU A 94 -18.01 20.14 -29.24
CA GLU A 94 -17.90 20.63 -27.86
C GLU A 94 -19.27 20.78 -27.22
N ILE A 95 -19.45 20.14 -26.07
CA ILE A 95 -20.65 20.29 -25.23
C ILE A 95 -20.41 21.42 -24.23
N SER A 96 -19.31 21.33 -23.49
CA SER A 96 -18.91 22.32 -22.49
C SER A 96 -17.44 22.11 -22.11
N VAL A 97 -16.91 23.01 -21.27
CA VAL A 97 -15.60 22.85 -20.63
C VAL A 97 -15.76 23.01 -19.13
N THR A 98 -15.26 22.04 -18.38
CA THR A 98 -15.04 22.20 -16.93
C THR A 98 -13.69 22.88 -16.74
N TRP A 99 -13.67 24.12 -16.27
CA TRP A 99 -12.45 24.89 -16.02
C TRP A 99 -12.06 24.87 -14.55
N SER A 100 -10.75 24.79 -14.29
CA SER A 100 -10.17 25.22 -13.02
C SER A 100 -10.35 26.73 -12.80
N LEU A 101 -10.23 27.16 -11.55
CA LEU A 101 -9.98 28.57 -11.26
C LEU A 101 -8.64 28.98 -11.87
N THR A 102 -8.53 30.25 -12.28
CA THR A 102 -7.24 30.82 -12.65
C THR A 102 -6.32 30.86 -11.43
N THR A 103 -5.04 30.58 -11.64
CA THR A 103 -4.06 30.62 -10.57
C THR A 103 -4.00 31.99 -9.92
N ALA A 104 -3.84 32.00 -8.59
CA ALA A 104 -3.89 33.23 -7.80
C ALA A 104 -2.73 34.19 -8.14
N ALA A 105 -1.63 33.66 -8.68
CA ALA A 105 -0.50 34.42 -9.17
C ALA A 105 0.23 33.61 -10.26
N ALA A 106 0.88 34.32 -11.19
CA ALA A 106 1.84 33.70 -12.09
C ALA A 106 3.10 33.23 -11.33
N SER A 107 3.72 32.16 -11.81
CA SER A 107 4.97 31.65 -11.23
C SER A 107 5.89 31.05 -12.29
N ALA A 108 7.14 31.52 -12.33
CA ALA A 108 8.21 30.92 -13.12
C ALA A 108 8.76 29.62 -12.49
N ALA A 109 8.43 29.33 -11.24
CA ALA A 109 8.68 28.04 -10.62
C ALA A 109 7.55 27.06 -10.98
N TRP A 110 7.91 25.79 -11.19
CA TRP A 110 6.95 24.73 -11.44
C TRP A 110 5.93 24.63 -10.30
N HIS A 111 4.66 24.64 -10.64
CA HIS A 111 3.56 24.49 -9.70
C HIS A 111 2.43 23.70 -10.35
N ARG A 112 1.45 23.27 -9.55
CA ARG A 112 0.36 22.45 -10.05
C ARG A 112 -0.92 23.26 -10.27
N VAL A 113 -1.65 22.88 -11.32
CA VAL A 113 -3.02 23.31 -11.58
C VAL A 113 -3.88 22.10 -11.93
N GLY A 114 -5.14 22.10 -11.50
CA GLY A 114 -6.02 20.94 -11.69
C GLY A 114 -7.49 21.30 -11.58
N VAL A 115 -8.36 20.42 -12.07
CA VAL A 115 -9.81 20.47 -11.88
C VAL A 115 -10.41 19.08 -12.03
N ALA A 116 -11.51 18.84 -11.31
CA ALA A 116 -12.37 17.69 -11.53
C ALA A 116 -13.80 18.11 -11.92
N GLY A 117 -14.48 17.28 -12.70
CA GLY A 117 -15.84 17.53 -13.15
C GLY A 117 -16.59 16.27 -13.54
N VAL A 118 -17.90 16.29 -13.34
CA VAL A 118 -18.82 15.25 -13.82
C VAL A 118 -18.98 15.39 -15.33
N ALA A 119 -18.75 14.31 -16.07
CA ALA A 119 -18.99 14.27 -17.51
C ALA A 119 -20.49 14.56 -17.78
N PRO A 120 -20.84 15.61 -18.54
CA PRO A 120 -22.24 15.97 -18.75
C PRO A 120 -22.96 14.95 -19.64
N VAL A 121 -24.29 15.00 -19.63
CA VAL A 121 -25.12 14.14 -20.50
C VAL A 121 -24.68 14.30 -21.96
N GLY A 122 -24.45 13.17 -22.63
CA GLY A 122 -23.99 13.11 -24.02
C GLY A 122 -22.47 13.23 -24.22
N ALA A 123 -21.70 13.48 -23.17
CA ALA A 123 -20.24 13.45 -23.24
C ALA A 123 -19.73 12.00 -23.30
N VAL A 124 -19.23 11.59 -24.45
CA VAL A 124 -18.60 10.27 -24.63
C VAL A 124 -17.10 10.38 -24.88
N ARG A 125 -16.60 11.60 -25.06
CA ARG A 125 -15.19 11.90 -25.30
C ARG A 125 -14.75 13.12 -24.48
N ALA A 126 -13.49 13.17 -24.08
CA ALA A 126 -12.87 14.31 -23.41
C ALA A 126 -11.50 14.66 -23.98
N GLN A 127 -11.09 15.92 -23.83
CA GLN A 127 -9.74 16.41 -24.13
C GLN A 127 -9.24 17.29 -22.97
N VAL A 128 -7.93 17.33 -22.78
CA VAL A 128 -7.31 18.32 -21.89
C VAL A 128 -7.19 19.64 -22.63
N LEU A 129 -7.47 20.74 -21.93
CA LEU A 129 -7.35 22.10 -22.44
C LEU A 129 -6.49 22.94 -21.49
N LEU A 130 -5.41 23.51 -22.01
CA LEU A 130 -4.49 24.39 -21.29
C LEU A 130 -4.79 25.83 -21.71
N SER A 131 -4.82 26.78 -20.77
CA SER A 131 -5.13 28.18 -21.06
C SER A 131 -4.36 29.16 -20.18
N SER A 132 -3.99 30.30 -20.76
CA SER A 132 -3.55 31.51 -20.05
C SER A 132 -3.88 32.75 -20.88
N THR A 133 -3.83 33.94 -20.29
CA THR A 133 -4.20 35.21 -20.97
C THR A 133 -3.06 36.22 -21.00
N PRO A 134 -2.07 36.08 -21.89
CA PRO A 134 -0.96 37.02 -21.98
C PRO A 134 -1.36 38.40 -22.50
N ALA A 135 -0.66 39.43 -22.02
CA ALA A 135 -0.86 40.82 -22.44
C ALA A 135 -0.20 41.18 -23.79
N ALA A 136 0.56 40.26 -24.39
CA ALA A 136 1.27 40.45 -25.65
C ALA A 136 1.49 39.11 -26.39
N GLY A 137 1.95 39.20 -27.63
CA GLY A 137 2.46 38.04 -28.38
C GLY A 137 3.82 37.56 -27.85
N SER A 138 4.20 36.36 -28.25
CA SER A 138 5.47 35.70 -27.93
C SER A 138 5.72 35.38 -26.46
N VAL A 139 4.68 35.41 -25.60
CA VAL A 139 4.80 35.07 -24.17
C VAL A 139 4.72 33.54 -24.01
N PRO A 140 5.78 32.88 -23.48
CA PRO A 140 5.81 31.44 -23.30
C PRO A 140 5.16 31.01 -21.98
N HIS A 141 4.59 29.81 -22.01
CA HIS A 141 4.11 29.06 -20.85
C HIS A 141 4.49 27.60 -21.01
N PHE A 142 4.93 26.95 -19.94
CA PHE A 142 5.43 25.58 -19.95
C PHE A 142 4.48 24.64 -19.20
N TRP A 143 4.29 23.44 -19.73
CA TRP A 143 3.36 22.45 -19.19
C TRP A 143 3.94 21.04 -19.30
N GLU A 144 3.77 20.23 -18.28
CA GLU A 144 4.20 18.84 -18.25
C GLU A 144 3.39 18.04 -17.22
N ASN A 145 3.73 16.75 -17.07
CA ASN A 145 3.14 15.85 -16.07
C ASN A 145 1.60 15.89 -16.13
N ILE A 146 1.06 15.85 -17.35
CA ILE A 146 -0.37 16.10 -17.60
C ILE A 146 -1.18 14.82 -17.38
N TYR A 147 -2.25 14.94 -16.62
CA TYR A 147 -3.19 13.86 -16.34
C TYR A 147 -4.57 14.11 -16.95
N LEU A 148 -5.20 13.05 -17.45
CA LEU A 148 -6.64 12.96 -17.68
C LEU A 148 -7.09 11.56 -17.28
N GLY A 149 -8.06 11.47 -16.36
CA GLY A 149 -8.60 10.18 -15.95
C GLY A 149 -9.62 10.34 -14.83
N TYR A 150 -9.89 9.27 -14.09
CA TYR A 150 -10.81 9.33 -12.95
C TYR A 150 -10.28 10.26 -11.85
N ALA A 151 -11.19 10.78 -11.03
CA ALA A 151 -10.79 11.59 -9.88
C ALA A 151 -9.84 10.78 -8.96
N ARG A 152 -8.64 11.32 -8.76
CA ARG A 152 -7.61 10.72 -7.91
C ARG A 152 -7.89 11.08 -6.46
N HIS A 153 -7.71 10.10 -5.58
CA HIS A 153 -7.87 10.24 -4.13
C HIS A 153 -6.93 9.25 -3.45
N THR A 154 -6.69 9.45 -2.16
CA THR A 154 -5.82 8.56 -1.38
C THR A 154 -6.48 7.20 -1.23
N LEU A 155 -5.72 6.13 -1.53
CA LEU A 155 -6.19 4.76 -1.35
C LEU A 155 -6.54 4.50 0.12
N GLY A 156 -7.72 3.93 0.36
CA GLY A 156 -8.22 3.66 1.71
C GLY A 156 -8.78 4.87 2.44
N ASN A 157 -8.89 6.03 1.77
CA ASN A 157 -9.65 7.16 2.29
C ASN A 157 -11.15 6.82 2.29
N LEU A 158 -11.82 7.13 3.40
CA LEU A 158 -13.26 6.95 3.57
C LEU A 158 -14.08 8.14 3.07
N LEU A 159 -13.42 9.26 2.73
CA LEU A 159 -14.02 10.44 2.12
C LEU A 159 -14.01 10.33 0.59
N THR A 160 -14.95 11.00 -0.08
CA THR A 160 -14.92 11.10 -1.55
C THR A 160 -13.76 11.98 -2.02
N ALA A 161 -13.38 11.81 -3.29
CA ALA A 161 -12.34 12.63 -3.93
C ALA A 161 -12.61 14.14 -3.81
N ASN A 162 -13.88 14.59 -3.83
CA ASN A 162 -14.20 16.01 -3.69
C ASN A 162 -13.97 16.51 -2.26
N SER A 163 -14.35 15.72 -1.24
CA SER A 163 -14.09 16.08 0.15
C SER A 163 -12.59 16.05 0.48
N GLU A 164 -11.82 15.17 -0.16
CA GLU A 164 -10.36 15.11 -0.01
C GLU A 164 -9.65 16.33 -0.63
N THR A 165 -9.99 16.70 -1.86
CA THR A 165 -9.15 17.61 -2.68
C THR A 165 -9.83 18.94 -3.04
N SER A 166 -11.16 19.03 -2.89
CA SER A 166 -11.96 20.17 -3.34
C SER A 166 -11.74 20.52 -4.83
N GLU A 167 -11.47 19.51 -5.67
CA GLU A 167 -11.21 19.69 -7.11
C GLU A 167 -12.48 19.89 -7.94
N VAL A 168 -13.65 19.50 -7.42
CA VAL A 168 -14.95 19.76 -8.07
C VAL A 168 -15.55 21.07 -7.57
N ASP A 169 -15.75 21.18 -6.26
CA ASP A 169 -16.35 22.34 -5.59
C ASP A 169 -16.08 22.32 -4.07
N THR A 170 -16.86 23.09 -3.29
CA THR A 170 -16.78 23.16 -1.82
C THR A 170 -17.84 22.33 -1.10
N SER A 171 -18.68 21.56 -1.81
CA SER A 171 -19.86 20.88 -1.24
C SER A 171 -19.52 19.79 -0.21
N GLY A 172 -18.29 19.29 -0.23
CA GLY A 172 -17.74 18.40 0.80
C GLY A 172 -17.58 19.06 2.18
N TRP A 173 -17.77 20.38 2.29
CA TRP A 173 -17.48 21.15 3.49
C TRP A 173 -18.56 22.17 3.82
N GLY A 174 -18.86 22.31 5.12
CA GLY A 174 -19.81 23.27 5.67
C GLY A 174 -19.18 24.20 6.68
N VAL A 175 -19.68 25.44 6.75
CA VAL A 175 -19.30 26.40 7.79
C VAL A 175 -19.91 25.96 9.11
N GLU A 176 -19.09 25.83 10.15
CA GLU A 176 -19.56 25.57 11.51
C GLU A 176 -19.53 26.85 12.35
N THR A 177 -18.45 27.61 12.31
CA THR A 177 -18.29 28.82 13.13
C THR A 177 -17.40 29.84 12.44
N ASN A 178 -17.88 31.09 12.37
CA ASN A 178 -17.08 32.28 12.05
C ASN A 178 -16.24 32.18 10.74
N ALA A 179 -16.74 31.43 9.75
CA ALA A 179 -16.01 31.16 8.52
C ALA A 179 -16.83 31.48 7.27
N THR A 180 -16.15 31.79 6.18
CA THR A 180 -16.63 31.53 4.81
C THR A 180 -15.70 30.54 4.14
N ILE A 181 -16.28 29.66 3.30
CA ILE A 181 -15.53 28.66 2.53
C ILE A 181 -15.45 29.11 1.07
N GLY A 182 -14.28 28.92 0.46
CA GLY A 182 -14.06 29.15 -0.96
C GLY A 182 -13.01 28.20 -1.53
N ARG A 183 -12.57 28.47 -2.76
CA ARG A 183 -11.50 27.74 -3.43
C ARG A 183 -10.45 28.69 -3.98
N THR A 184 -9.22 28.22 -4.08
CA THR A 184 -8.11 28.95 -4.71
C THR A 184 -7.16 27.96 -5.39
N VAL A 185 -6.42 28.42 -6.39
CA VAL A 185 -5.34 27.66 -7.04
C VAL A 185 -4.04 28.43 -6.81
N PRO A 186 -3.33 28.17 -5.71
CA PRO A 186 -2.08 28.85 -5.39
C PRO A 186 -0.92 28.24 -6.18
N ALA A 187 0.05 29.07 -6.60
CA ALA A 187 1.24 28.60 -7.30
C ALA A 187 2.22 27.91 -6.34
N ILE A 188 2.00 26.62 -6.07
CA ILE A 188 2.82 25.80 -5.18
C ILE A 188 3.43 24.63 -5.93
N THR A 189 4.71 24.40 -5.65
CA THR A 189 5.43 23.22 -6.10
C THR A 189 5.11 22.02 -5.21
N TRP A 190 4.49 21.00 -5.80
CA TRP A 190 4.34 19.67 -5.21
C TRP A 190 5.40 18.71 -5.75
N ALA A 191 5.66 17.62 -5.06
CA ALA A 191 6.44 16.53 -5.64
C ALA A 191 5.77 16.04 -6.94
N VAL A 192 6.58 15.67 -7.93
CA VAL A 192 6.10 15.34 -9.28
C VAL A 192 5.11 14.17 -9.26
N ASP A 193 5.28 13.26 -8.32
CA ASP A 193 4.50 12.04 -8.10
C ASP A 193 3.35 12.21 -7.08
N ALA A 194 3.16 13.39 -6.49
CA ALA A 194 2.10 13.66 -5.52
C ALA A 194 0.73 13.87 -6.20
N TYR A 195 0.23 12.91 -6.95
CA TYR A 195 -0.96 13.07 -7.82
C TYR A 195 -2.29 13.45 -7.14
N PRO A 196 -2.57 13.09 -5.87
CA PRO A 196 -3.83 13.45 -5.20
C PRO A 196 -3.89 14.87 -4.62
N VAL A 197 -2.95 15.76 -4.94
CA VAL A 197 -2.88 17.12 -4.34
C VAL A 197 -2.59 18.20 -5.36
N GLY A 198 -2.99 19.43 -5.00
CA GLY A 198 -2.33 20.63 -5.47
C GLY A 198 -2.94 21.36 -6.66
N GLY A 199 -4.07 20.92 -7.21
CA GLY A 199 -4.81 21.72 -8.18
C GLY A 199 -5.57 22.82 -7.46
N HIS A 200 -6.71 22.50 -6.86
CA HIS A 200 -7.44 23.43 -6.00
C HIS A 200 -7.12 23.22 -4.52
N MET A 201 -7.30 24.27 -3.75
CA MET A 201 -7.31 24.22 -2.29
C MET A 201 -8.57 24.84 -1.75
N LEU A 202 -9.10 24.26 -0.69
CA LEU A 202 -10.18 24.85 0.08
C LEU A 202 -9.64 26.04 0.87
N THR A 203 -10.34 27.18 0.82
CA THR A 203 -10.01 28.35 1.63
C THR A 203 -11.02 28.50 2.76
N VAL A 204 -10.52 28.81 3.95
CA VAL A 204 -11.30 29.08 5.16
C VAL A 204 -10.95 30.48 5.64
N THR A 205 -11.87 31.42 5.44
CA THR A 205 -11.66 32.84 5.79
C THR A 205 -12.42 33.20 7.06
N ALA A 206 -11.73 33.78 8.04
CA ALA A 206 -12.34 34.30 9.26
C ALA A 206 -13.27 35.49 8.96
N VAL A 207 -14.52 35.45 9.38
CA VAL A 207 -15.52 36.53 9.14
C VAL A 207 -15.47 37.61 10.22
N ALA A 208 -15.09 37.22 11.44
CA ALA A 208 -14.86 38.07 12.60
C ALA A 208 -13.63 37.58 13.38
N ASN A 209 -13.16 38.39 14.33
CA ASN A 209 -12.11 37.96 15.27
C ASN A 209 -12.62 36.83 16.17
N GLY A 210 -11.86 35.74 16.29
CA GLY A 210 -12.19 34.62 17.16
C GLY A 210 -11.84 33.27 16.54
N ASN A 211 -12.42 32.21 17.10
CA ASN A 211 -12.22 30.84 16.59
C ASN A 211 -12.99 30.65 15.29
N VAL A 212 -12.43 29.86 14.39
CA VAL A 212 -12.96 29.56 13.05
C VAL A 212 -13.01 28.04 12.90
N ALA A 213 -14.12 27.52 12.41
CA ALA A 213 -14.29 26.08 12.19
C ALA A 213 -15.14 25.79 10.96
N ILE A 214 -14.72 24.76 10.22
CA ILE A 214 -15.48 24.10 9.16
C ILE A 214 -15.57 22.60 9.45
N LEU A 215 -16.59 21.95 8.89
CA LEU A 215 -16.88 20.55 9.10
C LEU A 215 -17.15 19.86 7.76
N GLY A 216 -16.59 18.67 7.56
CA GLY A 216 -16.90 17.80 6.43
C GLY A 216 -18.38 17.42 6.43
N THR A 217 -19.04 17.56 5.29
CA THR A 217 -20.47 17.21 5.14
C THR A 217 -20.67 15.71 5.03
N GLU A 218 -19.65 14.99 4.55
CA GLU A 218 -19.63 13.53 4.48
C GLU A 218 -19.36 12.91 5.85
N ARG A 219 -20.08 11.82 6.13
CA ARG A 219 -19.97 11.06 7.38
C ARG A 219 -19.79 9.56 7.11
N PRO A 220 -18.58 9.10 6.75
CA PRO A 220 -18.34 7.68 6.52
C PRO A 220 -18.66 6.83 7.76
N VAL A 221 -19.04 5.59 7.51
CA VAL A 221 -19.37 4.60 8.55
C VAL A 221 -18.11 4.22 9.31
N VAL A 222 -18.24 4.05 10.63
CA VAL A 222 -17.16 3.58 11.50
C VAL A 222 -17.60 2.44 12.39
N THR A 223 -16.62 1.65 12.85
CA THR A 223 -16.82 0.54 13.78
C THR A 223 -16.40 0.95 15.18
N PRO A 224 -17.27 0.86 16.20
CA PRO A 224 -16.89 1.08 17.60
C PRO A 224 -15.67 0.25 18.01
N GLY A 225 -14.73 0.87 18.72
CA GLY A 225 -13.48 0.23 19.17
C GLY A 225 -12.37 0.21 18.12
N ALA A 226 -12.66 0.47 16.83
CA ALA A 226 -11.62 0.67 15.83
C ALA A 226 -11.03 2.10 15.95
N GLU A 227 -9.73 2.21 15.70
CA GLU A 227 -9.03 3.50 15.66
C GLU A 227 -9.02 4.05 14.25
N TYR A 228 -9.32 5.34 14.10
CA TYR A 228 -9.32 6.05 12.84
C TYR A 228 -8.30 7.18 12.87
N LEU A 229 -7.63 7.41 11.75
CA LEU A 229 -6.68 8.49 11.50
C LEU A 229 -7.29 9.45 10.50
N ALA A 230 -7.31 10.74 10.85
CA ALA A 230 -7.57 11.84 9.94
C ALA A 230 -6.30 12.66 9.72
N TYR A 231 -6.06 13.13 8.49
CA TYR A 231 -4.99 14.08 8.20
C TYR A 231 -5.36 15.02 7.07
N THR A 232 -4.71 16.18 7.02
CA THR A 232 -4.84 17.15 5.92
C THR A 232 -3.60 18.01 5.84
N TYR A 233 -3.27 18.52 4.65
CA TYR A 233 -2.36 19.67 4.55
C TYR A 233 -3.09 20.92 5.05
N LEU A 234 -2.43 21.69 5.89
CA LEU A 234 -2.90 22.98 6.41
C LEU A 234 -1.85 24.05 6.05
N SER A 235 -2.32 25.20 5.56
CA SER A 235 -1.52 26.42 5.45
C SER A 235 -2.11 27.49 6.37
N PRO A 236 -1.45 27.77 7.52
CA PRO A 236 -1.94 28.78 8.44
C PRO A 236 -1.69 30.19 7.88
N PRO A 237 -2.51 31.18 8.22
CA PRO A 237 -2.34 32.57 7.76
C PRO A 237 -1.06 33.21 8.32
N THR A 238 -0.63 32.82 9.52
CA THR A 238 0.64 33.20 10.15
C THR A 238 1.14 32.04 11.01
N ALA A 239 2.44 31.99 11.32
CA ALA A 239 3.00 30.95 12.19
C ALA A 239 2.51 31.02 13.66
N ALA A 240 1.91 32.15 14.08
CA ALA A 240 1.41 32.33 15.45
C ALA A 240 -0.04 31.85 15.62
N ILE A 241 -0.78 31.65 14.54
CA ILE A 241 -2.16 31.13 14.59
C ILE A 241 -2.11 29.61 14.75
N THR A 242 -2.86 29.11 15.74
CA THR A 242 -3.02 27.67 15.93
C THR A 242 -4.07 27.15 14.96
N SER A 243 -3.64 26.67 13.80
CA SER A 243 -4.46 25.86 12.91
C SER A 243 -4.58 24.43 13.43
N TRP A 244 -5.68 23.75 13.13
CA TRP A 244 -5.92 22.41 13.63
C TRP A 244 -6.81 21.59 12.69
N ILE A 245 -6.72 20.27 12.84
CA ILE A 245 -7.66 19.27 12.31
C ILE A 245 -8.26 18.52 13.50
N GLU A 246 -9.50 18.05 13.37
CA GLU A 246 -10.23 17.35 14.41
C GLU A 246 -11.04 16.20 13.80
N ILE A 247 -10.99 15.03 14.42
CA ILE A 247 -11.86 13.91 14.06
C ILE A 247 -13.01 13.84 15.08
N ARG A 248 -14.24 13.68 14.59
CA ARG A 248 -15.45 13.63 15.40
C ARG A 248 -16.22 12.35 15.13
N PHE A 249 -16.77 11.74 16.16
CA PHE A 249 -17.62 10.56 16.06
C PHE A 249 -19.06 10.90 16.39
N TYR A 250 -19.99 10.27 15.67
CA TYR A 250 -21.42 10.47 15.82
C TYR A 250 -22.15 9.14 15.99
N ASP A 251 -23.25 9.17 16.74
CA ASP A 251 -24.18 8.04 16.80
C ASP A 251 -25.02 7.92 15.51
N ALA A 252 -25.89 6.90 15.46
CA ALA A 252 -26.80 6.68 14.32
C ALA A 252 -27.86 7.79 14.16
N GLY A 253 -28.12 8.59 15.20
CA GLY A 253 -29.01 9.76 15.16
C GLY A 253 -28.31 11.05 14.71
N GLY A 254 -27.00 11.02 14.52
CA GLY A 254 -26.18 12.16 14.13
C GLY A 254 -25.72 13.05 15.29
N THR A 255 -25.89 12.60 16.54
CA THR A 255 -25.38 13.28 17.75
C THR A 255 -23.88 13.05 17.89
N GLN A 256 -23.11 14.10 18.15
CA GLN A 256 -21.68 13.97 18.38
C GLN A 256 -21.41 13.29 19.74
N LEU A 257 -20.65 12.20 19.70
CA LEU A 257 -20.25 11.42 20.89
C LEU A 257 -18.88 11.83 21.42
N ALA A 258 -17.93 12.10 20.51
CA ALA A 258 -16.56 12.46 20.86
C ALA A 258 -15.92 13.31 19.76
N ALA A 259 -14.91 14.10 20.15
CA ALA A 259 -14.08 14.88 19.24
C ALA A 259 -12.64 14.89 19.76
N THR A 260 -11.68 14.68 18.86
CA THR A 260 -10.25 14.72 19.18
C THR A 260 -9.55 15.63 18.19
N ARG A 261 -8.77 16.60 18.70
CA ARG A 261 -8.12 17.65 17.93
C ARG A 261 -6.61 17.47 17.87
N GLY A 262 -6.04 17.63 16.68
CA GLY A 262 -4.60 17.72 16.42
C GLY A 262 -4.19 19.14 16.05
N PRO A 263 -3.60 19.91 16.97
CA PRO A 263 -3.11 21.26 16.68
C PRO A 263 -1.81 21.22 15.89
N LEU A 264 -1.69 22.09 14.89
CA LEU A 264 -0.48 22.30 14.09
C LEU A 264 0.45 23.30 14.78
N ALA A 265 1.68 22.88 15.07
CA ALA A 265 2.78 23.77 15.49
C ALA A 265 3.60 24.21 14.27
N ALA A 266 3.05 25.10 13.44
CA ALA A 266 3.64 25.47 12.16
C ALA A 266 4.92 26.31 12.31
N PRO A 267 6.01 25.99 11.57
CA PRO A 267 7.21 26.82 11.55
C PRO A 267 7.06 28.08 10.68
N SER A 268 6.11 28.12 9.74
CA SER A 268 5.87 29.24 8.82
C SER A 268 4.44 29.21 8.27
N THR A 269 4.15 29.95 7.19
CA THR A 269 2.87 29.93 6.45
C THR A 269 2.85 28.94 5.29
N GLY A 270 3.79 27.98 5.28
CA GLY A 270 3.85 26.89 4.30
C GLY A 270 2.69 25.91 4.41
N TYR A 271 2.82 24.76 3.75
CA TYR A 271 1.82 23.69 3.75
C TYR A 271 2.34 22.52 4.57
N PHE A 272 1.65 22.21 5.65
CA PHE A 272 2.08 21.22 6.63
C PHE A 272 1.00 20.17 6.81
N ARG A 273 1.37 18.90 6.71
CA ARG A 273 0.42 17.81 6.94
C ARG A 273 0.23 17.61 8.43
N GLN A 274 -0.94 17.95 8.95
CA GLN A 274 -1.32 17.68 10.33
C GLN A 274 -2.16 16.41 10.41
N ARG A 275 -1.94 15.61 11.44
CA ARG A 275 -2.64 14.35 11.69
C ARG A 275 -3.36 14.38 13.04
N VAL A 276 -4.42 13.58 13.15
CA VAL A 276 -5.15 13.28 14.38
C VAL A 276 -5.78 11.89 14.30
N SER A 277 -5.69 11.08 15.35
CA SER A 277 -6.36 9.79 15.47
C SER A 277 -7.24 9.73 16.70
N ALA A 278 -8.24 8.86 16.67
CA ALA A 278 -9.04 8.54 17.84
C ALA A 278 -9.72 7.18 17.68
N VAL A 279 -9.98 6.52 18.82
CA VAL A 279 -10.77 5.29 18.87
C VAL A 279 -12.24 5.65 18.83
N ALA A 280 -12.99 5.05 17.89
CA ALA A 280 -14.43 5.24 17.80
C ALA A 280 -15.11 4.78 19.10
N PRO A 281 -15.82 5.64 19.83
CA PRO A 281 -16.43 5.27 21.10
C PRO A 281 -17.57 4.27 20.91
N VAL A 282 -18.00 3.65 22.01
CA VAL A 282 -19.19 2.79 22.03
C VAL A 282 -20.40 3.58 21.50
N GLY A 283 -21.13 3.00 20.55
CA GLY A 283 -22.29 3.63 19.91
C GLY A 283 -21.97 4.51 18.71
N ALA A 284 -20.69 4.72 18.36
CA ALA A 284 -20.32 5.42 17.13
C ALA A 284 -20.78 4.66 15.90
N ALA A 285 -21.46 5.35 14.98
CA ALA A 285 -21.92 4.82 13.69
C ALA A 285 -21.24 5.51 12.51
N SER A 286 -20.82 6.77 12.67
CA SER A 286 -20.09 7.51 11.63
C SER A 286 -19.05 8.46 12.23
N CYS A 287 -18.12 8.95 11.38
CA CYS A 287 -17.20 10.01 11.76
C CYS A 287 -17.19 11.17 10.75
N ALA A 288 -16.69 12.34 11.14
CA ALA A 288 -16.42 13.46 10.24
C ALA A 288 -15.09 14.15 10.60
N VAL A 289 -14.53 14.91 9.66
CA VAL A 289 -13.36 15.75 9.88
C VAL A 289 -13.77 17.20 10.01
N ALA A 290 -13.25 17.90 11.00
CA ALA A 290 -13.31 19.35 11.10
C ALA A 290 -11.91 19.95 11.00
N ALA A 291 -11.83 21.20 10.55
CA ALA A 291 -10.59 21.96 10.50
C ALA A 291 -10.85 23.42 10.87
N GLY A 292 -9.84 24.09 11.42
CA GLY A 292 -10.06 25.43 11.93
C GLY A 292 -8.81 26.15 12.40
N MET A 293 -9.05 27.34 12.97
CA MET A 293 -8.05 28.22 13.56
C MET A 293 -8.55 28.75 14.89
N ASP A 294 -7.68 28.79 15.90
CA ASP A 294 -7.97 29.46 17.16
C ASP A 294 -7.43 30.90 17.13
N SER A 295 -8.21 31.84 17.67
CA SER A 295 -7.84 33.28 17.76
C SER A 295 -7.51 33.94 16.41
N ALA A 296 -8.22 33.59 15.35
CA ALA A 296 -8.06 34.22 14.04
C ALA A 296 -8.52 35.69 14.06
N THR A 297 -7.87 36.53 13.25
CA THR A 297 -8.30 37.90 12.97
C THR A 297 -9.18 37.92 11.72
N THR A 298 -10.19 38.78 11.67
CA THR A 298 -11.06 38.96 10.50
C THR A 298 -10.25 39.07 9.20
N GLY A 299 -10.64 38.30 8.19
CA GLY A 299 -10.01 38.28 6.88
C GLY A 299 -8.77 37.37 6.76
N GLN A 300 -8.29 36.77 7.86
CA GLN A 300 -7.25 35.75 7.78
C GLN A 300 -7.77 34.50 7.07
N VAL A 301 -6.93 33.92 6.21
CA VAL A 301 -7.26 32.76 5.38
C VAL A 301 -6.35 31.59 5.73
N MET A 302 -6.93 30.50 6.18
CA MET A 302 -6.30 29.18 6.20
C MET A 302 -6.63 28.44 4.90
N ARG A 303 -5.72 27.62 4.42
CA ARG A 303 -5.99 26.70 3.31
C ARG A 303 -5.85 25.26 3.76
N LEU A 304 -6.64 24.37 3.17
CA LEU A 304 -6.49 22.94 3.33
C LEU A 304 -6.66 22.19 2.01
N ASP A 305 -5.99 21.05 1.92
CA ASP A 305 -6.01 20.11 0.79
C ASP A 305 -5.62 18.71 1.31
N ASN A 306 -5.94 17.67 0.54
CA ASN A 306 -5.72 16.25 0.86
C ASN A 306 -6.28 15.83 2.22
N THR A 307 -7.55 16.07 2.48
CA THR A 307 -8.19 15.58 3.69
C THR A 307 -8.52 14.10 3.59
N VAL A 308 -7.95 13.31 4.48
CA VAL A 308 -8.11 11.85 4.49
C VAL A 308 -8.65 11.41 5.84
N VAL A 309 -9.55 10.42 5.83
CA VAL A 309 -9.92 9.61 6.99
C VAL A 309 -9.72 8.15 6.62
N THR A 310 -9.01 7.40 7.44
CA THR A 310 -8.80 5.97 7.22
C THR A 310 -8.71 5.23 8.55
N VAL A 311 -8.68 3.90 8.53
CA VAL A 311 -8.35 3.11 9.72
C VAL A 311 -6.91 3.42 10.10
N ALA A 312 -6.66 3.75 11.37
CA ALA A 312 -5.34 4.16 11.81
C ALA A 312 -4.33 3.02 11.62
N PRO A 313 -3.20 3.26 10.91
CA PRO A 313 -2.17 2.25 10.76
C PRO A 313 -1.55 1.94 12.12
N LYS A 314 -1.14 0.68 12.30
CA LYS A 314 -0.36 0.29 13.47
C LYS A 314 1.12 0.38 13.12
N ALA A 315 1.93 0.95 14.02
CA ALA A 315 3.38 1.02 13.85
C ALA A 315 4.03 -0.37 13.76
N ARG A 316 3.39 -1.38 14.38
CA ARG A 316 3.70 -2.80 14.22
C ARG A 316 2.40 -3.60 14.09
N ALA A 317 2.38 -4.59 13.20
CA ALA A 317 1.26 -5.52 13.10
C ALA A 317 0.97 -6.17 14.47
N GLY A 318 -0.30 -6.15 14.90
CA GLY A 318 -0.73 -6.67 16.20
C GLY A 318 -0.41 -5.77 17.40
N SER A 319 0.09 -4.55 17.20
CA SER A 319 0.34 -3.60 18.28
C SER A 319 -0.96 -3.14 18.95
N ILE A 320 -0.96 -3.19 20.28
CA ILE A 320 -2.08 -2.72 21.12
C ILE A 320 -1.99 -1.22 21.44
N THR A 321 -0.87 -0.57 21.10
CA THR A 321 -0.76 0.90 21.23
C THR A 321 -1.69 1.60 20.24
N THR A 322 -2.22 2.75 20.64
CA THR A 322 -2.94 3.65 19.74
C THR A 322 -1.96 4.42 18.86
N TYR A 323 -2.42 4.85 17.69
CA TYR A 323 -1.63 5.70 16.78
C TYR A 323 -1.19 6.99 17.49
N GLU A 324 -2.04 7.57 18.33
CA GLU A 324 -1.69 8.73 19.15
C GLU A 324 -0.51 8.46 20.07
N ALA A 325 -0.52 7.33 20.79
CA ALA A 325 0.54 6.98 21.74
C ALA A 325 1.85 6.55 21.05
N SER A 326 1.76 6.06 19.81
CA SER A 326 2.89 5.60 19.02
C SER A 326 3.57 6.74 18.26
N SER A 327 2.82 7.54 17.48
CA SER A 327 3.35 8.56 16.56
C SER A 327 3.36 9.97 17.13
N LEU A 328 2.53 10.24 18.16
CA LEU A 328 2.55 11.50 18.91
C LEU A 328 2.21 12.75 18.06
N GLU A 329 1.51 12.55 16.95
CA GLU A 329 1.25 13.61 15.97
C GLU A 329 0.30 14.70 16.48
N GLN A 330 -0.62 14.37 17.38
CA GLN A 330 -1.64 15.29 17.93
C GLN A 330 -1.38 15.73 19.37
N GLY A 331 -0.40 15.14 20.06
CA GLY A 331 -0.16 15.42 21.48
C GLY A 331 0.89 14.50 22.09
N VAL A 332 0.79 14.28 23.40
CA VAL A 332 1.69 13.37 24.13
C VAL A 332 1.13 11.95 24.26
N GLY A 333 -0.03 11.62 23.66
CA GLY A 333 -0.54 10.24 23.60
C GLY A 333 -0.72 9.54 24.95
N GLY A 334 -1.12 10.30 25.97
CA GLY A 334 -1.27 9.81 27.33
C GLY A 334 0.05 9.51 28.06
N TRP A 335 1.21 9.78 27.45
CA TRP A 335 2.50 9.69 28.12
C TRP A 335 2.62 10.74 29.21
N SER A 336 3.09 10.33 30.38
CA SER A 336 3.19 11.19 31.57
C SER A 336 4.39 10.84 32.43
N ILE A 337 4.89 11.83 33.17
CA ILE A 337 5.88 11.62 34.23
C ILE A 337 5.11 11.31 35.51
N THR A 338 5.26 10.07 35.98
CA THR A 338 4.54 9.54 37.14
C THR A 338 5.29 9.76 38.46
N SER A 339 6.60 10.02 38.38
CA SER A 339 7.45 10.46 39.50
C SER A 339 8.72 11.14 38.99
N GLY A 340 9.31 12.02 39.79
CA GLY A 340 10.56 12.72 39.46
C GLY A 340 10.35 14.12 38.88
N ALA A 341 11.44 14.73 38.42
CA ALA A 341 11.50 16.14 38.02
C ALA A 341 11.45 16.37 36.50
N ALA A 342 11.47 15.30 35.69
CA ALA A 342 11.33 15.43 34.25
C ALA A 342 9.93 15.93 33.86
N THR A 343 9.82 16.42 32.63
CA THR A 343 8.58 16.86 31.99
C THR A 343 8.48 16.25 30.60
N VAL A 344 7.26 16.16 30.08
CA VAL A 344 6.97 15.67 28.73
C VAL A 344 6.19 16.70 27.94
N ALA A 345 6.52 16.83 26.66
CA ALA A 345 5.79 17.64 25.70
C ALA A 345 5.89 17.01 24.31
N ARG A 346 4.95 17.32 23.42
CA ARG A 346 5.12 17.02 21.99
C ARG A 346 6.23 17.92 21.43
N SER A 347 7.04 17.40 20.52
CA SER A 347 8.09 18.16 19.86
C SER A 347 7.51 19.31 19.04
N THR A 348 8.29 20.37 18.86
CA THR A 348 7.93 21.54 18.04
C THR A 348 9.20 22.17 17.45
N PRO A 349 9.13 22.83 16.29
CA PRO A 349 7.98 22.94 15.39
C PRO A 349 7.74 21.67 14.55
N TRP A 350 6.69 21.67 13.72
CA TRP A 350 6.37 20.60 12.77
C TRP A 350 7.59 20.19 11.94
N GLY A 351 7.81 18.88 11.79
CA GLY A 351 8.85 18.31 10.94
C GLY A 351 10.28 18.45 11.47
N ALA A 352 10.46 19.06 12.66
CA ALA A 352 11.79 19.23 13.24
C ALA A 352 12.36 17.89 13.73
N TYR A 353 11.53 17.06 14.37
CA TYR A 353 11.98 15.87 15.09
C TYR A 353 10.93 14.75 15.06
N ALA A 354 11.18 13.73 14.24
CA ALA A 354 10.32 12.56 14.07
C ALA A 354 11.10 11.38 13.47
N VAL A 355 10.54 10.18 13.62
CA VAL A 355 10.87 8.96 12.87
C VAL A 355 9.68 8.56 12.02
N ASP A 356 8.46 8.53 12.58
CA ASP A 356 7.20 8.53 11.82
C ASP A 356 6.54 9.90 11.91
N GLY A 357 5.87 10.32 10.84
CA GLY A 357 5.16 11.60 10.83
C GLY A 357 6.08 12.81 10.94
N ASN A 358 5.73 13.75 11.81
CA ASN A 358 6.32 15.08 11.88
C ASN A 358 6.60 15.54 13.32
N TYR A 359 6.15 14.77 14.32
CA TYR A 359 6.33 15.04 15.74
C TYR A 359 6.93 13.84 16.47
N SER A 360 7.31 14.06 17.72
CA SER A 360 7.81 13.03 18.65
C SER A 360 7.60 13.50 20.10
N LEU A 361 7.79 12.62 21.08
CA LEU A 361 7.76 13.00 22.49
C LEU A 361 9.09 13.65 22.81
N THR A 362 9.07 14.79 23.49
CA THR A 362 10.25 15.41 24.11
C THR A 362 10.15 15.24 25.61
N ILE A 363 11.14 14.57 26.20
CA ILE A 363 11.32 14.40 27.63
C ILE A 363 12.48 15.31 28.06
N SER A 364 12.23 16.21 29.01
CA SER A 364 13.24 17.17 29.47
C SER A 364 13.35 17.14 30.98
N SER A 365 14.58 17.13 31.50
CA SER A 365 14.87 17.23 32.93
C SER A 365 15.78 18.41 33.22
N ALA A 366 15.32 19.31 34.09
CA ALA A 366 16.13 20.43 34.57
C ALA A 366 17.21 19.97 35.56
N THR A 367 17.04 18.81 36.19
CA THR A 367 17.92 18.27 37.23
C THR A 367 18.55 16.94 36.79
N ALA A 368 19.72 16.61 37.33
CA ALA A 368 20.38 15.33 37.15
C ALA A 368 19.79 14.26 38.10
N THR A 369 18.50 13.96 37.94
CA THR A 369 17.73 13.06 38.82
C THR A 369 16.94 12.04 38.03
N THR A 370 16.52 10.97 38.71
CA THR A 370 15.66 9.93 38.15
C THR A 370 14.20 10.41 38.05
N SER A 371 13.53 10.04 36.96
CA SER A 371 12.10 10.23 36.72
C SER A 371 11.50 9.00 36.04
N THR A 372 10.20 8.77 36.20
CA THR A 372 9.50 7.62 35.61
C THR A 372 8.48 8.09 34.60
N LEU A 373 8.77 7.82 33.32
CA LEU A 373 7.88 8.04 32.19
C LEU A 373 6.99 6.81 32.00
N ARG A 374 5.69 7.02 31.79
CA ARG A 374 4.73 5.94 31.53
C ARG A 374 3.75 6.33 30.45
N SER A 375 3.44 5.41 29.55
CA SER A 375 2.37 5.53 28.55
C SER A 375 0.98 5.40 29.18
N ALA A 376 -0.06 5.57 28.35
CA ALA A 376 -1.41 5.12 28.70
C ALA A 376 -1.44 3.60 28.95
N ARG A 377 -2.55 3.12 29.52
CA ARG A 377 -2.79 1.68 29.68
C ARG A 377 -3.52 1.16 28.46
N PHE A 378 -3.03 0.06 27.92
CA PHE A 378 -3.58 -0.60 26.75
C PHE A 378 -4.19 -1.95 27.15
N PRO A 379 -5.40 -2.29 26.68
CA PRO A 379 -5.98 -3.62 26.85
C PRO A 379 -5.09 -4.70 26.23
N LEU A 380 -4.94 -5.82 26.93
CA LEU A 380 -4.09 -6.92 26.53
C LEU A 380 -4.86 -7.93 25.68
N THR A 381 -4.66 -7.91 24.36
CA THR A 381 -5.26 -8.86 23.41
C THR A 381 -4.13 -9.47 22.57
N PRO A 382 -3.87 -10.80 22.60
CA PRO A 382 -4.77 -11.89 23.00
C PRO A 382 -4.77 -12.31 24.48
N GLY A 383 -3.95 -11.68 25.34
CA GLY A 383 -4.06 -11.84 26.81
C GLY A 383 -2.76 -12.21 27.54
N ALA A 384 -2.93 -12.59 28.82
CA ALA A 384 -1.85 -12.95 29.76
C ALA A 384 -1.08 -14.22 29.36
N GLY A 385 0.12 -14.39 29.91
CA GLY A 385 0.95 -15.59 29.72
C GLY A 385 1.70 -15.66 28.38
N LEU A 386 1.46 -14.71 27.48
CA LEU A 386 2.18 -14.58 26.21
C LEU A 386 3.47 -13.77 26.39
N ASN A 387 4.44 -13.98 25.51
CA ASN A 387 5.59 -13.09 25.37
C ASN A 387 5.16 -11.84 24.60
N TRP A 388 5.63 -10.68 25.02
CA TRP A 388 5.31 -9.38 24.46
C TRP A 388 6.59 -8.62 24.17
N ARG A 389 6.63 -7.94 23.03
CA ARG A 389 7.71 -7.04 22.64
C ARG A 389 7.23 -5.62 22.76
N ALA A 390 8.01 -4.81 23.47
CA ALA A 390 7.88 -3.37 23.43
C ALA A 390 9.05 -2.78 22.63
N GLU A 391 8.76 -1.81 21.78
CA GLU A 391 9.74 -1.11 20.95
C GLU A 391 9.44 0.38 20.91
N TRP A 392 10.46 1.19 20.72
CA TRP A 392 10.35 2.62 20.47
C TRP A 392 11.64 3.11 19.81
N ALA A 393 11.53 4.19 19.06
CA ALA A 393 12.67 5.00 18.62
C ALA A 393 13.05 5.99 19.72
N SER A 394 14.34 6.23 19.93
CA SER A 394 14.82 7.22 20.90
C SER A 394 16.01 8.02 20.39
N GLN A 395 16.12 9.27 20.83
CA GLN A 395 17.24 10.16 20.47
C GLN A 395 17.62 11.05 21.65
N VAL A 396 18.86 10.97 22.13
CA VAL A 396 19.41 11.94 23.09
C VAL A 396 19.78 13.22 22.35
N THR A 397 19.25 14.36 22.80
CA THR A 397 19.40 15.66 22.11
C THR A 397 20.16 16.69 22.93
N ALA A 398 20.19 16.52 24.25
CA ALA A 398 21.03 17.28 25.16
C ALA A 398 21.35 16.46 26.41
N GLY A 399 22.52 16.72 27.01
CA GLY A 399 22.96 16.04 28.22
C GLY A 399 23.20 14.54 28.00
N GLY A 400 22.93 13.75 29.04
CA GLY A 400 23.03 12.29 28.99
C GLY A 400 21.93 11.62 29.82
N TRP A 401 21.61 10.39 29.47
CA TRP A 401 20.55 9.60 30.10
C TRP A 401 21.00 8.17 30.32
N THR A 402 20.64 7.61 31.47
CA THR A 402 20.52 6.16 31.65
C THR A 402 19.06 5.78 31.78
N ALA A 403 18.69 4.60 31.31
CA ALA A 403 17.31 4.14 31.27
C ALA A 403 17.18 2.67 31.66
N THR A 404 16.19 2.39 32.51
CA THR A 404 15.57 1.08 32.68
C THR A 404 14.26 1.09 31.91
N ARG A 405 14.03 0.09 31.05
CA ARG A 405 12.96 0.09 30.05
C ARG A 405 12.14 -1.17 30.21
N GLY A 406 10.82 -1.07 30.24
CA GLY A 406 9.99 -2.22 30.54
C GLY A 406 8.51 -2.02 30.27
N VAL A 407 7.74 -3.01 30.71
CA VAL A 407 6.28 -3.01 30.65
C VAL A 407 5.73 -3.21 32.06
N ARG A 408 4.85 -2.31 32.47
CA ARG A 408 4.08 -2.42 33.70
C ARG A 408 2.75 -3.09 33.43
N TRP A 409 2.45 -4.13 34.18
CA TRP A 409 1.26 -4.94 34.04
C TRP A 409 0.20 -4.58 35.07
N TYR A 410 -1.07 -4.65 34.67
CA TYR A 410 -2.21 -4.38 35.52
C TYR A 410 -3.29 -5.47 35.41
N ASP A 411 -4.01 -5.68 36.50
CA ASP A 411 -5.21 -6.52 36.53
C ASP A 411 -6.44 -5.75 36.02
N ALA A 412 -7.58 -6.44 35.94
CA ALA A 412 -8.85 -5.85 35.49
C ALA A 412 -9.36 -4.75 36.44
N ALA A 413 -8.94 -4.78 37.71
CA ALA A 413 -9.27 -3.82 38.73
C ALA A 413 -8.30 -2.62 38.77
N ASN A 414 -7.42 -2.49 37.77
CA ASN A 414 -6.44 -1.41 37.63
C ASN A 414 -5.30 -1.40 38.67
N ASN A 415 -5.09 -2.49 39.41
CA ASN A 415 -3.96 -2.64 40.31
C ASN A 415 -2.71 -3.02 39.54
N SER A 416 -1.56 -2.44 39.90
CA SER A 416 -0.28 -2.85 39.33
C SER A 416 0.09 -4.23 39.85
N ILE A 417 0.41 -5.16 38.94
CA ILE A 417 0.84 -6.52 39.26
C ILE A 417 2.37 -6.55 39.39
N SER A 418 3.07 -6.17 38.32
CA SER A 418 4.53 -6.16 38.25
C SER A 418 5.03 -5.13 37.22
N LEU A 419 6.33 -4.89 37.25
CA LEU A 419 7.09 -4.20 36.20
C LEU A 419 8.19 -5.16 35.76
N ASP A 420 8.13 -5.60 34.51
CA ASP A 420 9.22 -6.35 33.89
C ASP A 420 10.07 -5.38 33.07
N ALA A 421 11.33 -5.20 33.46
CA ALA A 421 12.18 -4.19 32.86
C ALA A 421 13.64 -4.66 32.70
N THR A 422 14.33 -4.08 31.74
CA THR A 422 15.76 -4.31 31.50
C THR A 422 16.62 -3.77 32.64
N THR A 423 17.87 -4.23 32.72
CA THR A 423 18.88 -3.54 33.52
C THR A 423 19.07 -2.10 33.03
N SER A 424 19.42 -1.20 33.95
CA SER A 424 19.71 0.20 33.61
C SER A 424 20.93 0.27 32.69
N ALA A 425 20.80 0.98 31.56
CA ALA A 425 21.89 1.18 30.62
C ALA A 425 21.90 2.63 30.11
N THR A 426 23.07 3.10 29.68
CA THR A 426 23.19 4.40 29.01
C THR A 426 22.37 4.39 27.72
N VAL A 427 21.60 5.46 27.50
CA VAL A 427 20.90 5.68 26.24
C VAL A 427 21.93 6.13 25.19
N PRO A 428 22.05 5.45 24.04
CA PRO A 428 23.03 5.82 23.01
C PRO A 428 22.92 7.29 22.57
N THR A 429 24.07 7.90 22.26
CA THR A 429 24.18 9.30 21.82
C THR A 429 24.46 9.42 20.31
N SER A 430 23.85 10.44 19.69
CA SER A 430 23.75 10.75 18.23
C SER A 430 22.76 9.89 17.45
N GLY A 431 21.91 10.50 16.61
CA GLY A 431 20.95 9.76 15.78
C GLY A 431 19.75 9.16 16.53
N TRP A 432 18.84 8.54 15.77
CA TRP A 432 17.70 7.79 16.28
C TRP A 432 18.07 6.32 16.45
N TRP A 433 17.63 5.71 17.54
CA TRP A 433 17.90 4.32 17.89
C TRP A 433 16.60 3.59 18.16
N MET A 434 16.40 2.46 17.48
CA MET A 434 15.34 1.52 17.83
C MET A 434 15.83 0.65 18.99
N LEU A 435 15.09 0.66 20.10
CA LEU A 435 15.38 -0.22 21.24
C LEU A 435 14.16 -1.09 21.49
N THR A 436 14.40 -2.35 21.86
CA THR A 436 13.36 -3.33 22.13
C THR A 436 13.54 -3.96 23.51
N THR A 437 12.45 -4.48 24.06
CA THR A 437 12.48 -5.38 25.21
C THR A 437 11.39 -6.43 25.06
N ASP A 438 11.74 -7.68 25.38
CA ASP A 438 10.80 -8.80 25.41
C ASP A 438 10.48 -9.14 26.86
N VAL A 439 9.20 -9.30 27.16
CA VAL A 439 8.67 -9.49 28.51
C VAL A 439 7.46 -10.42 28.47
N VAL A 440 7.30 -11.27 29.49
CA VAL A 440 6.16 -12.20 29.55
C VAL A 440 5.06 -11.57 30.40
N ALA A 441 3.85 -11.48 29.84
CA ALA A 441 2.71 -10.98 30.61
C ALA A 441 2.40 -11.93 31.78
N PRO A 442 2.40 -11.46 33.04
CA PRO A 442 2.12 -12.30 34.19
C PRO A 442 0.67 -12.81 34.15
N ALA A 443 0.42 -13.91 34.86
CA ALA A 443 -0.93 -14.42 35.02
C ALA A 443 -1.87 -13.32 35.56
N ASN A 444 -3.09 -13.26 35.03
CA ASN A 444 -4.12 -12.25 35.35
C ASN A 444 -3.84 -10.82 34.84
N ALA A 445 -2.77 -10.57 34.08
CA ALA A 445 -2.62 -9.30 33.38
C ALA A 445 -3.73 -9.11 32.34
N THR A 446 -4.40 -7.97 32.40
CA THR A 446 -5.44 -7.58 31.42
C THR A 446 -5.11 -6.28 30.71
N GLN A 447 -4.15 -5.52 31.24
CA GLN A 447 -3.69 -4.28 30.65
C GLN A 447 -2.17 -4.14 30.84
N ALA A 448 -1.56 -3.33 29.98
CA ALA A 448 -0.14 -3.04 30.00
C ALA A 448 0.14 -1.56 29.75
N ALA A 449 1.23 -1.05 30.30
CA ALA A 449 1.78 0.26 29.96
C ALA A 449 3.28 0.14 29.75
N ILE A 450 3.81 0.71 28.68
CA ILE A 450 5.24 0.90 28.49
C ILE A 450 5.73 1.89 29.57
N GLU A 451 6.77 1.52 30.30
CA GLU A 451 7.34 2.30 31.40
C GLU A 451 8.86 2.40 31.32
N TRP A 452 9.35 3.61 31.56
CA TRP A 452 10.74 4.00 31.47
C TRP A 452 11.16 4.69 32.77
N THR A 453 12.15 4.13 33.47
CA THR A 453 12.83 4.84 34.56
C THR A 453 14.08 5.48 33.99
N LEU A 454 14.04 6.80 33.87
CA LEU A 454 15.03 7.64 33.20
C LEU A 454 15.84 8.43 34.22
N THR A 455 17.16 8.31 34.20
CA THR A 455 18.05 9.11 35.04
C THR A 455 18.86 10.06 34.16
N ALA A 456 18.58 11.35 34.28
CA ALA A 456 19.38 12.38 33.64
C ALA A 456 20.76 12.44 34.33
N THR A 457 21.84 12.36 33.55
CA THR A 457 23.22 12.41 34.07
C THR A 457 23.73 13.85 34.20
N SER A 458 22.98 14.83 33.70
CA SER A 458 23.27 16.26 33.82
C SER A 458 21.98 17.08 33.90
N THR A 459 22.09 18.33 34.38
CA THR A 459 21.00 19.31 34.27
C THR A 459 20.70 19.62 32.81
N SER A 460 19.47 20.04 32.51
CA SER A 460 19.03 20.40 31.16
C SER A 460 19.20 19.26 30.13
N SER A 461 19.00 18.01 30.56
CA SER A 461 19.04 16.85 29.67
C SER A 461 17.73 16.72 28.90
N ALA A 462 17.82 16.34 27.62
CA ALA A 462 16.68 16.17 26.74
C ALA A 462 16.79 14.88 25.92
N LEU A 463 15.71 14.11 25.92
CA LEU A 463 15.54 12.85 25.20
C LEU A 463 14.28 12.97 24.33
N ARG A 464 14.29 12.37 23.15
CA ARG A 464 13.09 12.19 22.34
C ARG A 464 12.72 10.74 22.18
N MET A 465 11.44 10.48 21.98
CA MET A 465 10.88 9.16 21.76
C MET A 465 9.79 9.21 20.69
N ASP A 466 9.75 8.20 19.83
CA ASP A 466 8.76 8.06 18.75
C ASP A 466 8.51 6.58 18.43
N VAL A 467 7.49 6.26 17.62
CA VAL A 467 7.14 4.90 17.15
C VAL A 467 7.02 3.89 18.30
N ALA A 468 6.41 4.30 19.42
CA ALA A 468 6.28 3.45 20.59
C ALA A 468 5.20 2.39 20.38
N SER A 469 5.57 1.11 20.44
CA SER A 469 4.72 -0.04 20.13
C SER A 469 4.83 -1.14 21.17
N LEU A 470 3.75 -1.91 21.35
CA LEU A 470 3.67 -3.07 22.23
C LEU A 470 2.80 -4.13 21.57
N TRP A 471 3.33 -5.32 21.29
CA TRP A 471 2.63 -6.40 20.58
C TRP A 471 3.07 -7.78 21.08
N PRO A 472 2.29 -8.84 20.82
CA PRO A 472 2.71 -10.21 21.12
C PRO A 472 3.99 -10.58 20.34
N ALA A 473 5.04 -10.98 21.06
CA ALA A 473 6.29 -11.45 20.48
C ALA A 473 6.12 -12.88 19.95
N LEU A 474 5.67 -12.99 18.70
CA LEU A 474 5.58 -14.25 17.97
C LEU A 474 6.91 -14.59 17.27
N PRO A 475 7.13 -15.86 16.87
CA PRO A 475 8.29 -16.21 16.06
C PRO A 475 8.40 -15.32 14.81
N LEU A 476 9.59 -14.76 14.59
CA LEU A 476 9.90 -13.89 13.44
C LEU A 476 9.72 -14.58 12.09
N ALA A 477 9.83 -15.90 12.08
CA ALA A 477 9.45 -16.77 10.99
C ALA A 477 8.72 -17.98 11.56
N ALA A 478 7.55 -18.31 11.00
CA ALA A 478 6.76 -19.48 11.37
C ALA A 478 6.30 -20.20 10.10
N VAL A 479 6.21 -21.52 10.16
CA VAL A 479 5.75 -22.35 9.04
C VAL A 479 4.62 -23.26 9.51
N THR A 480 3.66 -23.51 8.62
CA THR A 480 2.54 -24.42 8.86
C THR A 480 2.23 -25.16 7.58
N ALA A 481 2.09 -26.48 7.64
CA ALA A 481 1.65 -27.28 6.50
C ALA A 481 0.13 -27.22 6.38
N ASN A 482 -0.36 -27.15 5.14
CA ASN A 482 -1.77 -27.22 4.78
C ASN A 482 -1.96 -28.46 3.89
N PRO A 483 -2.34 -29.61 4.46
CA PRO A 483 -2.53 -30.85 3.70
C PRO A 483 -3.59 -30.73 2.61
N ASP A 484 -4.67 -29.98 2.87
CA ASP A 484 -5.81 -29.85 1.97
C ASP A 484 -5.49 -29.15 0.65
N THR A 485 -4.46 -28.29 0.64
CA THR A 485 -3.96 -27.59 -0.55
C THR A 485 -2.57 -28.04 -0.96
N ALA A 486 -2.03 -29.07 -0.27
CA ALA A 486 -0.66 -29.53 -0.36
C ALA A 486 0.37 -28.37 -0.39
N SER A 487 0.23 -27.40 0.52
CA SER A 487 1.11 -26.22 0.56
C SER A 487 1.69 -25.99 1.94
N VAL A 488 2.70 -25.12 2.02
CA VAL A 488 3.21 -24.59 3.28
C VAL A 488 2.91 -23.09 3.34
N THR A 489 2.33 -22.63 4.44
CA THR A 489 2.27 -21.21 4.77
C THR A 489 3.49 -20.82 5.59
N LEU A 490 4.34 -19.93 5.04
CA LEU A 490 5.43 -19.26 5.71
C LEU A 490 4.98 -17.85 6.13
N THR A 491 4.94 -17.59 7.44
CA THR A 491 4.67 -16.25 7.98
C THR A 491 5.96 -15.60 8.47
N LEU A 492 6.28 -14.43 7.91
CA LEU A 492 7.41 -13.59 8.30
C LEU A 492 6.89 -12.32 8.98
N ARG A 493 7.42 -11.99 10.15
CA ARG A 493 6.95 -10.86 10.97
C ARG A 493 8.06 -9.84 11.23
N GLU A 494 7.70 -8.60 11.55
CA GLU A 494 8.66 -7.56 11.88
C GLU A 494 9.73 -7.39 10.77
N LEU A 495 9.29 -7.34 9.53
CA LEU A 495 10.12 -7.03 8.38
C LEU A 495 10.28 -5.52 8.22
N THR A 496 11.42 -5.09 7.68
CA THR A 496 11.67 -3.69 7.35
C THR A 496 11.11 -3.38 5.96
N VAL A 497 10.10 -2.52 5.87
CA VAL A 497 9.50 -2.11 4.59
C VAL A 497 10.55 -1.41 3.70
N GLY A 498 10.54 -1.71 2.40
CA GLY A 498 11.48 -1.17 1.41
C GLY A 498 12.83 -1.91 1.34
N TYR A 499 13.09 -2.86 2.23
CA TYR A 499 14.21 -3.79 2.10
C TYR A 499 13.88 -4.87 1.06
N LEU A 500 14.85 -5.70 0.70
CA LEU A 500 14.68 -6.79 -0.26
C LEU A 500 14.68 -8.14 0.46
N LEU A 501 13.94 -9.10 -0.08
CA LEU A 501 13.71 -10.42 0.48
C LEU A 501 14.05 -11.51 -0.53
N THR A 502 14.87 -12.48 -0.11
CA THR A 502 15.06 -13.74 -0.82
C THR A 502 14.59 -14.90 0.07
N VAL A 503 13.82 -15.83 -0.48
CA VAL A 503 13.29 -16.99 0.28
C VAL A 503 13.66 -18.28 -0.42
N TYR A 504 14.32 -19.16 0.32
CA TYR A 504 14.70 -20.50 -0.11
C TYR A 504 13.91 -21.57 0.66
N ARG A 505 13.36 -22.53 -0.06
CA ARG A 505 13.00 -23.86 0.44
C ARG A 505 14.26 -24.72 0.43
N ILE A 506 14.58 -25.34 1.55
CA ILE A 506 15.74 -26.22 1.75
C ILE A 506 15.23 -27.64 1.97
N GLY A 507 15.57 -28.53 1.03
CA GLY A 507 15.28 -29.96 1.13
C GLY A 507 16.15 -30.67 2.18
N GLN A 508 15.81 -31.92 2.50
CA GLN A 508 16.57 -32.74 3.45
C GLN A 508 18.04 -32.97 3.01
N ASP A 509 18.30 -32.92 1.71
CA ASP A 509 19.63 -33.01 1.09
C ASP A 509 20.41 -31.68 1.14
N GLY A 510 19.82 -30.62 1.67
CA GLY A 510 20.40 -29.28 1.74
C GLY A 510 20.26 -28.47 0.43
N ALA A 511 19.62 -29.01 -0.61
CA ALA A 511 19.38 -28.26 -1.84
C ALA A 511 18.48 -27.06 -1.57
N ARG A 512 18.88 -25.89 -2.12
CA ARG A 512 18.13 -24.64 -2.00
C ARG A 512 17.36 -24.35 -3.29
N THR A 513 16.05 -24.22 -3.18
CA THR A 513 15.16 -23.81 -4.27
C THR A 513 14.47 -22.51 -3.88
N LEU A 514 14.40 -21.54 -4.79
CA LEU A 514 13.69 -20.29 -4.52
C LEU A 514 12.18 -20.57 -4.40
N VAL A 515 11.54 -19.89 -3.45
CA VAL A 515 10.08 -19.95 -3.27
C VAL A 515 9.41 -18.96 -4.20
N ARG A 516 8.26 -19.34 -4.77
CA ARG A 516 7.46 -18.45 -5.62
C ARG A 516 6.65 -17.46 -4.79
N GLY A 517 6.56 -16.23 -5.27
CA GLY A 517 5.74 -15.16 -4.73
C GLY A 517 4.87 -14.51 -5.81
N PRO A 518 4.20 -13.39 -5.51
CA PRO A 518 3.18 -12.79 -6.38
C PRO A 518 3.68 -12.35 -7.76
N SER A 519 4.97 -12.03 -7.90
CA SER A 519 5.57 -11.50 -9.14
C SER A 519 6.64 -12.41 -9.75
N GLY A 520 6.72 -13.67 -9.31
CA GLY A 520 7.75 -14.63 -9.72
C GLY A 520 8.46 -15.24 -8.52
N LEU A 521 9.67 -15.76 -8.72
CA LEU A 521 10.49 -16.26 -7.62
C LEU A 521 10.88 -15.11 -6.66
N LEU A 522 10.84 -15.38 -5.35
CA LEU A 522 11.25 -14.45 -4.30
C LEU A 522 12.78 -14.38 -4.24
N ASP A 523 13.37 -13.66 -5.19
CA ASP A 523 14.78 -13.28 -5.21
C ASP A 523 14.92 -11.76 -5.17
N LYS A 524 15.36 -11.23 -4.03
CA LYS A 524 15.47 -9.80 -3.75
C LYS A 524 14.18 -9.03 -4.06
N ALA A 525 13.03 -9.63 -3.77
CA ALA A 525 11.73 -9.00 -3.91
C ALA A 525 11.56 -7.89 -2.86
N VAL A 526 10.93 -6.77 -3.23
CA VAL A 526 10.72 -5.65 -2.29
C VAL A 526 9.73 -6.05 -1.18
N ILE A 527 10.11 -5.79 0.07
CA ILE A 527 9.26 -5.97 1.23
C ILE A 527 8.23 -4.84 1.29
N GLY A 528 6.97 -5.15 0.98
CA GLY A 528 5.86 -4.19 1.00
C GLY A 528 5.19 -4.00 2.37
N GLY A 529 5.42 -4.89 3.33
CA GLY A 529 4.79 -4.86 4.65
C GLY A 529 5.69 -5.46 5.74
N ASP A 530 5.42 -5.12 7.00
CA ASP A 530 6.14 -5.66 8.16
C ASP A 530 5.74 -7.11 8.48
N LEU A 531 4.56 -7.53 8.02
CA LEU A 531 4.06 -8.89 8.00
C LEU A 531 3.96 -9.36 6.55
N LEU A 532 4.54 -10.52 6.25
CA LEU A 532 4.39 -11.19 4.96
C LEU A 532 3.96 -12.63 5.19
N VAL A 533 2.88 -13.04 4.52
CA VAL A 533 2.42 -14.43 4.49
C VAL A 533 2.68 -14.94 3.08
N ILE A 534 3.47 -16.00 2.97
CA ILE A 534 3.86 -16.64 1.71
C ILE A 534 3.27 -18.04 1.72
N GLU A 535 2.64 -18.43 0.62
CA GLU A 535 2.14 -19.79 0.42
C GLU A 535 2.99 -20.49 -0.64
N ASP A 536 3.64 -21.57 -0.23
CA ASP A 536 4.49 -22.38 -1.09
C ASP A 536 3.75 -23.66 -1.49
N TYR A 537 3.15 -23.63 -2.68
CA TYR A 537 2.44 -24.77 -3.29
C TYR A 537 3.38 -25.80 -3.92
N GLU A 538 4.69 -25.54 -3.96
CA GLU A 538 5.70 -26.40 -4.57
C GLU A 538 6.54 -27.17 -3.54
N ALA A 539 6.19 -27.07 -2.26
CA ALA A 539 6.83 -27.85 -1.21
C ALA A 539 6.51 -29.35 -1.39
N PRO A 540 7.51 -30.25 -1.36
CA PRO A 540 7.33 -31.68 -1.61
C PRO A 540 6.49 -32.37 -0.54
N LEU A 541 5.71 -33.37 -0.95
CA LEU A 541 4.89 -34.19 -0.04
C LEU A 541 5.74 -35.17 0.76
N GLY A 542 5.41 -35.36 2.04
CA GLY A 542 6.04 -36.33 2.93
C GLY A 542 7.54 -36.15 3.17
N VAL A 543 8.15 -35.07 2.68
CA VAL A 543 9.57 -34.75 2.85
C VAL A 543 9.71 -33.53 3.76
N PRO A 544 10.56 -33.57 4.80
CA PRO A 544 10.81 -32.41 5.65
C PRO A 544 11.54 -31.32 4.87
N VAL A 545 10.98 -30.11 4.90
CA VAL A 545 11.61 -28.91 4.34
C VAL A 545 11.81 -27.85 5.41
N THR A 546 12.89 -27.07 5.25
CA THR A 546 13.18 -25.89 6.07
C THR A 546 13.22 -24.68 5.17
N TYR A 547 12.73 -23.53 5.62
CA TYR A 547 12.82 -22.27 4.88
C TYR A 547 13.99 -21.46 5.40
N ALA A 548 14.83 -20.95 4.50
CA ALA A 548 15.85 -19.96 4.79
C ALA A 548 15.49 -18.65 4.12
N VAL A 549 15.56 -17.57 4.89
CA VAL A 549 15.15 -16.24 4.46
C VAL A 549 16.35 -15.32 4.60
N GLU A 550 16.64 -14.58 3.53
CA GLU A 550 17.70 -13.60 3.49
C GLU A 550 17.08 -12.22 3.25
N ILE A 551 17.42 -11.27 4.12
CA ILE A 551 16.90 -9.91 4.08
C ILE A 551 18.06 -8.98 3.75
N TYR A 552 17.90 -8.19 2.70
CA TYR A 552 18.89 -7.25 2.22
C TYR A 552 18.40 -5.82 2.41
N THR A 553 19.30 -4.89 2.68
CA THR A 553 19.02 -3.45 2.57
C THR A 553 18.55 -3.09 1.15
N ALA A 554 17.92 -1.93 0.98
CA ALA A 554 17.54 -1.43 -0.35
C ALA A 554 18.74 -1.29 -1.31
N ALA A 555 19.97 -1.14 -0.79
CA ALA A 555 21.21 -1.13 -1.57
C ALA A 555 21.73 -2.53 -1.95
N GLY A 556 21.02 -3.60 -1.57
CA GLY A 556 21.38 -4.98 -1.88
C GLY A 556 22.40 -5.63 -0.94
N VAL A 557 22.71 -5.02 0.22
CA VAL A 557 23.62 -5.58 1.23
C VAL A 557 22.85 -6.49 2.20
N LEU A 558 23.32 -7.72 2.43
CA LEU A 558 22.70 -8.66 3.36
C LEU A 558 22.66 -8.06 4.77
N SER A 559 21.47 -7.89 5.31
CA SER A 559 21.20 -7.27 6.61
C SER A 559 20.88 -8.30 7.69
N ASN A 560 20.12 -9.35 7.36
CA ASN A 560 19.66 -10.34 8.32
C ASN A 560 19.33 -11.68 7.63
N THR A 561 19.37 -12.77 8.38
CA THR A 561 18.90 -14.09 7.93
C THR A 561 17.94 -14.70 8.95
N ARG A 562 16.97 -15.48 8.48
CA ARG A 562 16.02 -16.22 9.32
C ARG A 562 15.86 -17.64 8.81
N SER A 563 15.42 -18.53 9.69
CA SER A 563 15.01 -19.88 9.32
C SER A 563 13.70 -20.27 9.99
N ALA A 564 12.94 -21.16 9.35
CA ALA A 564 11.73 -21.75 9.91
C ALA A 564 11.55 -23.19 9.42
N GLY A 565 11.08 -24.07 10.31
CA GLY A 565 10.94 -25.51 10.06
C GLY A 565 11.86 -26.36 10.94
N PRO A 566 11.94 -27.69 10.69
CA PRO A 566 11.37 -28.39 9.55
C PRO A 566 9.84 -28.48 9.59
N VAL A 567 9.22 -28.56 8.42
CA VAL A 567 7.78 -28.81 8.23
C VAL A 567 7.60 -29.92 7.18
N ILE A 568 6.58 -30.75 7.37
CA ILE A 568 6.24 -31.86 6.47
C ILE A 568 4.77 -31.69 6.07
N ILE A 569 4.49 -31.72 4.77
CA ILE A 569 3.12 -31.85 4.26
C ILE A 569 2.78 -33.34 4.26
N ASP A 570 1.62 -33.72 4.82
CA ASP A 570 1.14 -35.09 4.74
C ASP A 570 0.92 -35.47 3.26
N ALA A 571 1.46 -36.62 2.86
CA ALA A 571 1.30 -37.12 1.49
C ALA A 571 -0.11 -37.65 1.21
N GLY A 572 -0.88 -38.01 2.25
CA GLY A 572 -2.22 -38.57 2.09
C GLY A 572 -2.20 -39.99 1.51
N ASP A 573 -3.17 -40.31 0.66
CA ASP A 573 -3.27 -41.62 0.00
C ASP A 573 -2.09 -41.81 -1.00
N PRO A 574 -1.30 -42.90 -0.90
CA PRO A 574 -0.18 -43.14 -1.81
C PRO A 574 -0.58 -43.34 -3.28
N ASN A 575 -1.87 -43.58 -3.57
CA ASN A 575 -2.38 -43.67 -4.94
C ASN A 575 -2.82 -42.31 -5.50
N GLU A 576 -2.83 -41.25 -4.68
CA GLU A 576 -3.16 -39.90 -5.12
C GLU A 576 -1.88 -39.11 -5.44
N ALA A 577 -1.99 -38.19 -6.40
CA ALA A 577 -0.98 -37.20 -6.72
C ALA A 577 -1.63 -35.84 -6.90
N TRP A 578 -0.84 -34.78 -6.82
CA TRP A 578 -1.31 -33.44 -7.14
C TRP A 578 -0.86 -33.03 -8.54
N LEU A 579 -1.79 -32.51 -9.33
CA LEU A 579 -1.50 -31.70 -10.51
C LEU A 579 -1.77 -30.26 -10.13
N LYS A 580 -0.73 -29.44 -10.20
CA LYS A 580 -0.79 -28.05 -9.74
C LYS A 580 -0.40 -27.09 -10.84
N ASP A 581 -1.08 -25.96 -10.91
CA ASP A 581 -0.63 -24.82 -11.68
C ASP A 581 0.19 -23.92 -10.74
N PRO A 582 1.52 -23.80 -10.92
CA PRO A 582 2.36 -22.97 -10.07
C PRO A 582 1.99 -21.48 -10.08
N GLY A 583 1.35 -21.00 -11.15
CA GLY A 583 0.88 -19.64 -11.28
C GLY A 583 -0.55 -19.42 -10.79
N GLN A 584 -1.36 -20.48 -10.72
CA GLN A 584 -2.79 -20.39 -10.42
C GLN A 584 -3.23 -21.47 -9.41
N PRO A 585 -2.83 -21.37 -8.13
CA PRO A 585 -3.00 -22.45 -7.16
C PRO A 585 -4.46 -22.86 -6.87
N GLN A 586 -5.42 -21.98 -7.14
CA GLN A 586 -6.87 -22.25 -7.14
C GLN A 586 -7.28 -23.36 -8.11
N ARG A 587 -6.50 -23.62 -9.16
CA ARG A 587 -6.73 -24.73 -10.11
C ARG A 587 -6.14 -26.05 -9.66
N ASN A 588 -5.37 -26.05 -8.57
CA ASN A 588 -4.69 -27.26 -8.10
C ASN A 588 -5.69 -28.37 -7.80
N LEU A 589 -5.44 -29.54 -8.35
CA LEU A 589 -6.32 -30.69 -8.24
C LEU A 589 -5.53 -31.90 -7.74
N LYS A 590 -6.15 -32.61 -6.82
CA LYS A 590 -5.74 -33.94 -6.40
C LYS A 590 -6.36 -34.97 -7.34
N VAL A 591 -5.54 -35.83 -7.92
CA VAL A 591 -5.94 -36.85 -8.89
C VAL A 591 -5.60 -38.24 -8.38
N LEU A 592 -6.49 -39.20 -8.64
CA LEU A 592 -6.24 -40.61 -8.35
C LEU A 592 -5.45 -41.23 -9.50
N VAL A 593 -4.24 -41.71 -9.23
CA VAL A 593 -3.35 -42.24 -10.26
C VAL A 593 -3.72 -43.69 -10.56
N GLU A 594 -4.17 -43.95 -11.79
CA GLU A 594 -4.37 -45.30 -12.31
C GLU A 594 -3.01 -45.94 -12.64
N ARG A 595 -2.15 -45.18 -13.32
CA ARG A 595 -0.83 -45.64 -13.75
C ARG A 595 0.13 -44.46 -13.92
N ALA A 596 1.26 -44.54 -13.23
CA ALA A 596 2.35 -43.58 -13.40
C ALA A 596 3.02 -43.71 -14.79
N PRO A 597 3.66 -42.65 -15.32
CA PRO A 597 4.28 -42.70 -16.65
C PRO A 597 5.45 -43.67 -16.75
N ASP A 598 5.46 -44.45 -17.84
CA ASP A 598 6.66 -45.14 -18.30
C ASP A 598 7.60 -44.14 -19.00
N TRP A 599 8.59 -43.63 -18.28
CA TRP A 599 9.43 -42.56 -18.77
C TRP A 599 10.40 -42.99 -19.88
N SER A 600 10.37 -42.26 -20.99
CA SER A 600 11.37 -42.31 -22.06
C SER A 600 12.18 -41.01 -22.12
N ARG A 601 13.39 -41.06 -22.70
CA ARG A 601 14.20 -39.87 -22.98
C ARG A 601 14.52 -39.81 -24.47
N PRO A 602 13.77 -39.02 -25.27
CA PRO A 602 14.02 -38.92 -26.69
C PRO A 602 15.42 -38.39 -26.96
N ILE A 603 15.97 -38.77 -28.11
CA ILE A 603 17.28 -38.31 -28.55
C ILE A 603 17.24 -38.12 -30.06
N GLN A 604 17.72 -36.97 -30.53
CA GLN A 604 17.97 -36.78 -31.95
C GLN A 604 19.21 -37.60 -32.32
N GLN A 605 18.99 -38.70 -33.03
CA GLN A 605 20.04 -39.65 -33.36
C GLN A 605 19.97 -40.03 -34.84
N SER A 606 21.09 -39.91 -35.53
CA SER A 606 21.25 -40.31 -36.93
C SER A 606 22.31 -41.40 -37.03
N SER A 607 21.99 -42.48 -37.75
CA SER A 607 22.89 -43.62 -37.96
C SER A 607 23.34 -43.67 -39.42
N TYR A 608 24.64 -43.59 -39.65
CA TYR A 608 25.26 -43.66 -40.97
C TYR A 608 25.95 -45.01 -41.17
N GLN A 609 25.45 -45.80 -42.11
CA GLN A 609 26.10 -47.03 -42.58
C GLN A 609 27.19 -46.67 -43.60
N VAL A 610 28.42 -46.49 -43.12
CA VAL A 610 29.56 -46.15 -43.98
C VAL A 610 30.09 -47.40 -44.68
N LYS A 611 30.12 -47.38 -46.02
CA LYS A 611 30.64 -48.49 -46.84
C LYS A 611 32.06 -48.87 -46.40
N GLY A 612 32.26 -50.14 -46.06
CA GLY A 612 33.54 -50.67 -45.57
C GLY A 612 33.68 -50.74 -44.05
N ARG A 613 32.70 -50.24 -43.28
CA ARG A 613 32.61 -50.49 -41.84
C ARG A 613 31.60 -51.61 -41.53
N ARG A 614 31.93 -52.45 -40.55
CA ARG A 614 31.00 -53.46 -39.99
C ARG A 614 29.91 -52.82 -39.11
N ASN A 615 30.26 -51.76 -38.38
CA ASN A 615 29.36 -51.07 -37.45
C ASN A 615 29.02 -49.66 -37.97
N ALA A 616 27.76 -49.25 -37.82
CA ALA A 616 27.31 -47.91 -38.19
C ALA A 616 28.00 -46.82 -37.36
N VAL A 617 28.19 -45.64 -37.96
CA VAL A 617 28.57 -44.42 -37.23
C VAL A 617 27.30 -43.76 -36.74
N VAL A 618 27.13 -43.69 -35.42
CA VAL A 618 25.98 -43.07 -34.79
C VAL A 618 26.35 -41.67 -34.34
N LEU A 619 25.65 -40.66 -34.85
CA LEU A 619 25.69 -39.30 -34.33
C LEU A 619 24.48 -39.10 -33.41
N SER A 620 24.75 -38.91 -32.12
CA SER A 620 23.73 -38.71 -31.10
C SER A 620 23.82 -37.30 -30.52
N GLY A 621 22.71 -36.58 -30.53
CA GLY A 621 22.56 -35.32 -29.80
C GLY A 621 22.48 -35.52 -28.28
N ARG A 622 22.11 -34.46 -27.55
CA ARG A 622 21.79 -34.57 -26.12
C ARG A 622 20.41 -35.22 -25.96
N ARG A 623 20.26 -36.12 -24.99
CA ARG A 623 18.93 -36.65 -24.63
C ARG A 623 18.04 -35.50 -24.14
N GLY A 624 16.78 -35.50 -24.55
CA GLY A 624 15.75 -34.57 -24.08
C GLY A 624 15.29 -34.87 -22.65
N GLY A 625 14.28 -34.11 -22.20
CA GLY A 625 13.57 -34.35 -20.93
C GLY A 625 12.84 -35.69 -20.90
N LEU A 626 12.24 -36.02 -19.75
CA LEU A 626 11.40 -37.22 -19.64
C LEU A 626 10.09 -37.02 -20.42
N GLU A 627 9.67 -38.03 -21.19
CA GLU A 627 8.38 -38.07 -21.89
C GLU A 627 7.67 -39.39 -21.58
N GLY A 628 6.38 -39.34 -21.26
CA GLY A 628 5.57 -40.51 -20.91
C GLY A 628 4.10 -40.16 -20.64
N ASP A 629 3.25 -41.17 -20.49
CA ASP A 629 1.79 -40.98 -20.32
C ASP A 629 1.35 -41.23 -18.87
N LEU A 630 0.86 -40.19 -18.18
CA LEU A 630 0.21 -40.34 -16.87
C LEU A 630 -1.25 -40.75 -17.08
N SER A 631 -1.70 -41.83 -16.44
CA SER A 631 -3.11 -42.24 -16.47
C SER A 631 -3.76 -41.98 -15.10
N VAL A 632 -4.85 -41.22 -15.07
CA VAL A 632 -5.58 -40.84 -13.84
C VAL A 632 -7.08 -41.09 -13.95
N TRP A 633 -7.75 -41.18 -12.80
CA TRP A 633 -9.20 -41.25 -12.69
C TRP A 633 -9.79 -39.98 -12.08
N THR A 634 -10.95 -39.56 -12.60
CA THR A 634 -11.89 -38.68 -11.91
C THR A 634 -13.14 -39.48 -11.57
N ARG A 635 -13.69 -39.30 -10.37
CA ARG A 635 -14.74 -40.14 -9.77
C ARG A 635 -16.15 -39.59 -9.99
N ASP A 636 -16.27 -38.28 -10.15
CA ASP A 636 -17.53 -37.57 -10.35
C ASP A 636 -17.40 -36.44 -11.39
N ASP A 637 -18.53 -35.77 -11.68
CA ASP A 637 -18.58 -34.68 -12.65
C ASP A 637 -17.84 -33.42 -12.19
N ASP A 638 -17.69 -33.21 -10.87
CA ASP A 638 -17.01 -32.04 -10.31
C ASP A 638 -15.49 -32.18 -10.46
N GLU A 639 -14.92 -33.36 -10.13
CA GLU A 639 -13.53 -33.70 -10.40
C GLU A 639 -13.22 -33.64 -11.91
N ARG A 640 -14.16 -34.10 -12.75
CA ARG A 640 -14.04 -34.02 -14.21
C ARG A 640 -13.96 -32.57 -14.70
N ALA A 641 -14.87 -31.71 -14.22
CA ALA A 641 -14.88 -30.30 -14.58
C ALA A 641 -13.65 -29.56 -14.06
N ALA A 642 -13.19 -29.90 -12.85
CA ALA A 642 -11.97 -29.33 -12.26
C ALA A 642 -10.72 -29.70 -13.06
N LEU A 643 -10.61 -30.94 -13.54
CA LEU A 643 -9.47 -31.35 -14.37
C LEU A 643 -9.48 -30.63 -15.73
N HIS A 644 -10.64 -30.50 -16.39
CA HIS A 644 -10.77 -29.66 -17.59
C HIS A 644 -10.32 -28.21 -17.30
N TRP A 645 -10.80 -27.62 -16.21
CA TRP A 645 -10.45 -26.25 -15.83
C TRP A 645 -8.95 -26.08 -15.56
N LEU A 646 -8.28 -27.07 -14.97
CA LEU A 646 -6.82 -27.05 -14.80
C LEU A 646 -6.09 -27.15 -16.15
N LEU A 647 -6.55 -28.01 -17.07
CA LEU A 647 -5.88 -28.28 -18.35
C LEU A 647 -6.09 -27.17 -19.40
N ASP A 648 -7.19 -26.43 -19.31
CA ASP A 648 -7.54 -25.35 -20.25
C ASP A 648 -6.53 -24.20 -20.29
N THR A 649 -5.67 -24.06 -19.27
CA THR A 649 -4.62 -23.01 -19.26
C THR A 649 -3.52 -23.27 -20.29
N GLY A 650 -3.20 -24.55 -20.53
CA GLY A 650 -2.02 -24.95 -21.30
C GLY A 650 -0.68 -24.57 -20.63
N ASP A 651 -0.70 -24.18 -19.36
CA ASP A 651 0.48 -23.76 -18.61
C ASP A 651 1.35 -24.95 -18.18
N VAL A 652 2.58 -24.67 -17.75
CA VAL A 652 3.47 -25.67 -17.16
C VAL A 652 2.90 -26.08 -15.80
N LEU A 653 2.54 -27.36 -15.65
CA LEU A 653 2.02 -27.89 -14.40
C LEU A 653 3.13 -28.51 -13.55
N LEU A 654 2.96 -28.51 -12.23
CA LEU A 654 3.75 -29.31 -11.31
C LEU A 654 3.00 -30.62 -11.04
N TRP A 655 3.58 -31.74 -11.46
CA TRP A 655 3.15 -33.05 -11.00
C TRP A 655 3.92 -33.38 -9.73
N GLN A 656 3.18 -33.39 -8.63
CA GLN A 656 3.70 -33.67 -7.30
C GLN A 656 3.19 -35.05 -6.84
N ALA A 657 4.12 -36.00 -6.76
CA ALA A 657 3.80 -37.40 -6.53
C ALA A 657 3.89 -37.74 -5.03
N ALA A 658 3.03 -38.64 -4.57
CA ALA A 658 3.18 -39.20 -3.23
C ALA A 658 4.51 -39.96 -3.11
N PRO A 659 5.21 -39.87 -1.96
CA PRO A 659 6.40 -40.66 -1.71
C PRO A 659 6.15 -42.16 -1.92
N GLY A 660 7.08 -42.83 -2.59
CA GLY A 660 6.99 -44.27 -2.88
C GLY A 660 6.46 -44.62 -4.27
N MET A 661 5.90 -43.66 -5.04
CA MET A 661 5.48 -43.88 -6.43
C MET A 661 6.67 -44.08 -7.41
N GLY A 662 7.91 -43.97 -6.92
CA GLY A 662 9.12 -44.19 -7.72
C GLY A 662 9.47 -43.04 -8.66
N VAL A 663 8.78 -41.89 -8.52
CA VAL A 663 9.01 -40.69 -9.31
C VAL A 663 9.09 -39.47 -8.41
N ALA A 664 10.00 -38.55 -8.72
CA ALA A 664 10.15 -37.28 -8.02
C ALA A 664 9.22 -36.21 -8.61
N ASP A 665 8.86 -35.23 -7.80
CA ASP A 665 8.13 -34.03 -8.23
C ASP A 665 8.80 -33.39 -9.44
N MET A 666 8.02 -33.06 -10.47
CA MET A 666 8.55 -32.46 -11.69
C MET A 666 7.55 -31.53 -12.37
N TYR A 667 8.11 -30.54 -13.06
CA TYR A 667 7.35 -29.68 -13.96
C TYR A 667 7.09 -30.39 -15.29
N VAL A 668 5.88 -30.31 -15.80
CA VAL A 668 5.42 -31.00 -17.00
C VAL A 668 4.55 -30.10 -17.86
N ASN A 669 4.70 -30.21 -19.18
CA ASN A 669 3.70 -29.78 -20.14
C ASN A 669 2.78 -30.96 -20.44
N VAL A 670 1.48 -30.71 -20.47
CA VAL A 670 0.48 -31.72 -20.84
C VAL A 670 0.18 -31.58 -22.33
N GLY A 671 0.31 -32.68 -23.07
CA GLY A 671 -0.04 -32.77 -24.49
C GLY A 671 -1.54 -32.94 -24.72
N SER A 672 -1.91 -33.50 -25.88
CA SER A 672 -3.31 -33.81 -26.19
C SER A 672 -3.84 -34.88 -25.23
N VAL A 673 -4.92 -34.56 -24.51
CA VAL A 673 -5.49 -35.42 -23.48
C VAL A 673 -6.59 -36.32 -24.07
N ASP A 674 -6.58 -37.60 -23.70
CA ASP A 674 -7.67 -38.53 -24.00
C ASP A 674 -8.57 -38.70 -22.76
N GLU A 675 -9.87 -38.36 -22.89
CA GLU A 675 -10.91 -38.64 -21.88
C GLU A 675 -11.71 -39.89 -22.29
N GLY A 676 -11.65 -40.94 -21.47
CA GLY A 676 -12.34 -42.21 -21.66
C GLY A 676 -13.28 -42.54 -20.51
N ARG A 677 -14.18 -43.51 -20.73
CA ARG A 677 -15.03 -44.07 -19.67
C ARG A 677 -14.44 -45.37 -19.16
N VAL A 678 -14.55 -45.63 -17.86
CA VAL A 678 -14.13 -46.92 -17.28
C VAL A 678 -15.03 -48.08 -17.72
N SER A 679 -16.27 -47.78 -18.13
CA SER A 679 -17.24 -48.76 -18.64
C SER A 679 -18.07 -48.19 -19.79
N GLY A 680 -18.71 -49.07 -20.57
CA GLY A 680 -19.64 -48.67 -21.64
C GLY A 680 -20.99 -48.12 -21.14
N TYR A 681 -21.22 -48.06 -19.83
CA TYR A 681 -22.48 -47.60 -19.25
C TYR A 681 -22.61 -46.07 -19.37
N ALA A 682 -23.74 -45.60 -19.93
CA ALA A 682 -23.90 -44.18 -20.25
C ALA A 682 -23.88 -43.23 -19.01
N PRO A 683 -24.48 -43.62 -17.87
CA PRO A 683 -24.43 -42.86 -16.62
C PRO A 683 -23.17 -43.10 -15.76
N GLU A 684 -22.18 -43.84 -16.25
CA GLU A 684 -20.91 -44.00 -15.53
C GLU A 684 -20.31 -42.62 -15.24
N LEU A 685 -19.97 -42.36 -13.98
CA LEU A 685 -19.40 -41.08 -13.55
C LEU A 685 -17.88 -41.08 -13.66
N TRP A 686 -17.25 -42.25 -13.46
CA TRP A 686 -15.80 -42.35 -13.49
C TRP A 686 -15.26 -42.15 -14.91
N ARG A 687 -14.20 -41.37 -15.02
CA ARG A 687 -13.47 -41.15 -16.28
C ARG A 687 -12.01 -41.55 -16.11
N THR A 688 -11.48 -42.18 -17.16
CA THR A 688 -10.06 -42.43 -17.31
C THR A 688 -9.47 -41.35 -18.19
N TRP A 689 -8.38 -40.77 -17.75
CA TRP A 689 -7.68 -39.72 -18.44
C TRP A 689 -6.27 -40.15 -18.76
N LYS A 690 -5.87 -39.96 -20.01
CA LYS A 690 -4.48 -40.17 -20.44
C LYS A 690 -3.85 -38.82 -20.73
N LEU A 691 -2.86 -38.46 -19.92
CA LEU A 691 -2.16 -37.18 -19.97
C LEU A 691 -0.73 -37.43 -20.49
N PRO A 692 -0.43 -37.13 -21.76
CA PRO A 692 0.94 -37.18 -22.26
C PRO A 692 1.74 -36.06 -21.60
N LEU A 693 2.77 -36.42 -20.83
CA LEU A 693 3.60 -35.50 -20.08
C LEU A 693 4.97 -35.36 -20.75
N THR A 694 5.40 -34.12 -20.95
CA THR A 694 6.78 -33.77 -21.31
C THR A 694 7.39 -32.95 -20.18
N GLN A 695 8.50 -33.41 -19.61
CA GLN A 695 9.20 -32.69 -18.56
C GLN A 695 9.62 -31.29 -19.04
N ALA A 696 9.29 -30.28 -18.24
CA ALA A 696 9.61 -28.89 -18.47
C ALA A 696 10.58 -28.37 -17.40
N ASP A 697 11.20 -27.23 -17.67
CA ASP A 697 11.91 -26.47 -16.64
C ASP A 697 10.91 -25.72 -15.75
N MET A 698 11.32 -25.42 -14.51
CA MET A 698 10.52 -24.58 -13.62
C MET A 698 10.25 -23.22 -14.27
N PRO A 699 8.99 -22.77 -14.36
CA PRO A 699 8.70 -21.43 -14.88
C PRO A 699 9.18 -20.40 -13.85
N THR A 700 10.19 -19.60 -14.16
CA THR A 700 10.82 -18.69 -13.17
C THR A 700 10.19 -17.30 -13.11
N SER A 701 9.56 -16.85 -14.19
CA SER A 701 8.91 -15.53 -14.31
C SER A 701 7.44 -15.53 -13.91
N THR A 702 6.83 -16.70 -13.73
CA THR A 702 5.42 -16.83 -13.39
C THR A 702 5.21 -16.51 -11.91
N GLY A 703 4.42 -15.47 -11.59
CA GLY A 703 4.01 -15.18 -10.22
C GLY A 703 2.83 -16.03 -9.78
N VAL A 704 2.62 -16.15 -8.47
CA VAL A 704 1.40 -16.74 -7.92
C VAL A 704 0.26 -15.73 -8.03
N GLY A 705 -0.73 -16.01 -8.87
CA GLY A 705 -1.98 -15.27 -8.96
C GLY A 705 -2.99 -15.78 -7.93
N GLY A 706 -3.19 -15.01 -6.86
CA GLY A 706 -4.15 -15.30 -5.80
C GLY A 706 -3.67 -16.38 -4.81
N SER A 707 -4.56 -16.77 -3.91
CA SER A 707 -4.37 -17.90 -2.99
C SER A 707 -5.50 -18.91 -3.23
N ALA A 708 -5.21 -20.21 -3.16
CA ALA A 708 -6.25 -21.24 -3.23
C ALA A 708 -7.26 -21.13 -2.06
N GLY A 709 -6.87 -20.47 -0.96
CA GLY A 709 -7.72 -20.19 0.19
C GLY A 709 -8.43 -18.83 0.14
N ARG A 710 -8.26 -18.03 -0.93
CA ARG A 710 -8.84 -16.69 -1.01
C ARG A 710 -10.35 -16.76 -1.06
N THR A 711 -11.00 -16.14 -0.08
CA THR A 711 -12.45 -16.08 0.07
C THR A 711 -13.01 -14.72 -0.35
N TRP A 712 -14.32 -14.66 -0.58
CA TRP A 712 -15.03 -13.39 -0.69
C TRP A 712 -14.89 -12.52 0.56
N GLN A 713 -14.71 -13.13 1.73
CA GLN A 713 -14.45 -12.39 2.96
C GLN A 713 -13.10 -11.65 2.89
N ASP A 714 -12.08 -12.26 2.26
CA ASP A 714 -10.77 -11.62 2.06
C ASP A 714 -10.87 -10.43 1.10
N VAL A 715 -11.70 -10.54 0.05
CA VAL A 715 -12.03 -9.44 -0.85
C VAL A 715 -12.73 -8.31 -0.08
N LEU A 716 -13.75 -8.63 0.71
CA LEU A 716 -14.49 -7.64 1.51
C LEU A 716 -13.63 -6.98 2.60
N SER A 717 -12.61 -7.68 3.12
CA SER A 717 -11.65 -7.08 4.05
C SER A 717 -10.55 -6.27 3.36
N SER A 718 -10.23 -6.60 2.11
CA SER A 718 -9.18 -5.93 1.32
C SER A 718 -9.71 -4.71 0.57
N PHE A 719 -11.00 -4.68 0.29
CA PHE A 719 -11.67 -3.65 -0.50
C PHE A 719 -12.90 -3.15 0.26
N THR A 720 -12.86 -1.88 0.63
CA THR A 720 -13.92 -1.22 1.39
C THR A 720 -15.24 -1.18 0.62
N THR A 721 -15.18 -1.09 -0.70
CA THR A 721 -16.36 -1.06 -1.58
C THR A 721 -16.21 -1.95 -2.81
N GLY A 722 -17.34 -2.35 -3.40
CA GLY A 722 -17.34 -3.05 -4.69
C GLY A 722 -16.75 -2.23 -5.84
N THR A 723 -16.69 -0.90 -5.71
CA THR A 723 -16.02 -0.02 -6.68
C THR A 723 -14.51 -0.19 -6.63
N ASP A 724 -13.93 -0.35 -5.44
CA ASP A 724 -12.48 -0.57 -5.28
C ASP A 724 -12.07 -1.92 -5.87
N VAL A 725 -12.95 -2.92 -5.77
CA VAL A 725 -12.80 -4.21 -6.44
C VAL A 725 -12.79 -4.04 -7.96
N LEU A 726 -13.75 -3.29 -8.54
CA LEU A 726 -13.81 -3.04 -9.99
C LEU A 726 -12.68 -2.14 -10.51
N ALA A 727 -12.09 -1.32 -9.64
CA ALA A 727 -10.91 -0.54 -9.96
C ALA A 727 -9.65 -1.41 -9.97
N ALA A 728 -9.56 -2.35 -9.03
CA ALA A 728 -8.44 -3.28 -8.91
C ALA A 728 -8.48 -4.40 -9.95
N TYR A 729 -9.64 -4.88 -10.38
CA TYR A 729 -9.77 -6.06 -11.26
C TYR A 729 -10.63 -5.77 -12.48
N GLU A 730 -10.24 -6.31 -13.64
CA GLU A 730 -10.95 -6.10 -14.90
C GLU A 730 -12.12 -7.06 -15.09
N THR A 731 -11.94 -8.31 -14.69
CA THR A 731 -12.94 -9.37 -14.79
C THR A 731 -13.17 -10.06 -13.45
N GLY A 732 -14.27 -10.82 -13.36
CA GLY A 732 -14.52 -11.69 -12.20
C GLY A 732 -13.46 -12.80 -12.06
N GLU A 733 -12.85 -13.22 -13.17
CA GLU A 733 -11.71 -14.13 -13.16
C GLU A 733 -10.49 -13.42 -12.57
N ASP A 734 -10.14 -12.20 -13.00
CA ASP A 734 -9.03 -11.43 -12.41
C ASP A 734 -9.20 -11.22 -10.90
N LEU A 735 -10.44 -10.94 -10.47
CA LEU A 735 -10.76 -10.86 -9.05
C LEU A 735 -10.51 -12.20 -8.35
N LEU A 736 -10.94 -13.33 -8.92
CA LEU A 736 -10.70 -14.65 -8.38
C LEU A 736 -9.19 -14.97 -8.29
N LEU A 737 -8.44 -14.62 -9.34
CA LEU A 737 -7.00 -14.91 -9.49
C LEU A 737 -6.07 -13.82 -8.87
N ASP A 738 -6.61 -12.80 -8.17
CA ASP A 738 -5.89 -11.60 -7.70
C ASP A 738 -5.04 -10.89 -8.77
N GLN A 739 -5.46 -10.94 -10.03
CA GLN A 739 -4.78 -10.28 -11.14
C GLN A 739 -5.17 -8.81 -11.20
N ARG A 740 -4.50 -7.99 -10.40
CA ARG A 740 -4.80 -6.56 -10.35
C ARG A 740 -4.42 -5.87 -11.67
N ARG A 741 -5.22 -4.89 -12.08
CA ARG A 741 -4.84 -3.94 -13.13
C ARG A 741 -3.52 -3.27 -12.74
N GLY A 742 -2.50 -3.48 -13.58
CA GLY A 742 -1.16 -2.92 -13.40
C GLY A 742 -1.08 -1.42 -13.56
#